data_AF-A0A1A3D3E8-F1
#
_entry.id   AF-A0A1A3D3E8-F1
#
_cell.length_a   1.000
_cell.length_b   1.000
_cell.length_c   1.000
_cell.angle_alpha   90.00
_cell.angle_beta   90.00
_cell.angle_gamma   90.00
#
_symmetry.space_group_name_H-M   'P 1'
#
loop_
_entity.id
_entity.type
_entity.pdbx_description
1 polymer ?
#
loop_
_entity_poly.entity_id
_entity_poly.type
_entity_poly.pdbx_seq_one_letter_code
_entity_poly.pdbx_strand_id
1 'polypeptide(L)'
;MAVKEHDKGVSFIHTLEELPPVAIIDRSPITARHKAVFGVIAVVGAIAWAIIATARGETVNAVWFVVAAVCTYIVGYRFYARLVEMKIVRPRDDHATPAEVLDDGTDYVPTDRRVLFGHHFAAIAGAGPLVGPVLATQMGYLPGTIWIIAGAVFGGCVQDYLVLWISTRRRGRSLGQMARDELGAVGGVAALAGVLVIMVILIAVLAMIVVQALAKSPWGVFSIAMTIPIALFMGAYLRFLRPGRVTEVSVIGFALLLLAVASGNWVAETSWGASWFTLSPVALCWCLIIYGLAASVLPVWLLLAPRDYLSTFMKVGAIALIAIGIVIARPEMQAPAISQFATRGNGPVFAGSLFPFLFITIACGALSGFHSLISSGTTPKMLEKESQMRLIGYGGMITESFVAIMALITASIINQHLYFTINAPAAQTGGTAATAADYVNKLGLSGAPATADQINQAATSVGEKSIVSRTGGAPTLAFGMSEVLQRVFGGAGLKAFWYHFAIMFEALFILTTVDAGTRVNRFMLSDALGNFGGPLAKLRNPSWRPGVWICSLAVVAAWGSILLMGVTDPLGGINTLFPLFGIANQLLAAIALTVITVVVIKKGLLRWAWIPGIPLLWDLAVTLTASWQKIFSGDPAVGYWTQHSQYLAAKHAGKTAFGAAKNARQLDEVIRNTAIQGTLSILFALVVVIVFVAGIAVALRAIGGGGRPLTEDDPVPSRRFAPAGLIPTPAERELQRQWGARSAAGAAEAKG
;
A
#
# COMPACT_ATOMS: atom_id res chain seq x y z
N MET A 1 -3.03 32.18 -25.29
CA MET A 1 -1.90 31.40 -24.75
C MET A 1 -0.72 31.55 -25.69
N ALA A 2 0.39 32.10 -25.21
CA ALA A 2 1.58 32.30 -26.02
C ALA A 2 2.69 31.38 -25.50
N VAL A 3 3.11 30.41 -26.30
CA VAL A 3 4.41 29.73 -26.09
C VAL A 3 5.45 30.74 -26.56
N LYS A 4 6.11 31.43 -25.62
CA LYS A 4 7.16 32.40 -25.93
C LYS A 4 8.51 31.80 -25.55
N GLU A 5 9.48 32.01 -26.44
CA GLU A 5 10.90 31.62 -26.40
C GLU A 5 11.27 30.14 -26.62
N HIS A 6 12.23 29.97 -27.54
CA HIS A 6 12.90 28.72 -27.90
C HIS A 6 14.41 28.89 -27.65
N ASP A 7 14.93 28.30 -26.58
CA ASP A 7 16.37 28.05 -26.48
C ASP A 7 16.60 26.53 -26.37
N LYS A 8 17.42 25.99 -27.27
CA LYS A 8 17.94 24.61 -27.25
C LYS A 8 16.93 23.47 -26.98
N GLY A 9 15.68 23.60 -27.43
CA GLY A 9 14.66 22.54 -27.31
C GLY A 9 13.87 22.53 -25.99
N VAL A 10 14.02 23.57 -25.18
CA VAL A 10 13.21 23.85 -23.99
C VAL A 10 12.18 24.93 -24.34
N SER A 11 10.91 24.72 -23.99
CA SER A 11 9.83 25.68 -24.19
C SER A 11 9.19 26.08 -22.87
N PHE A 12 8.91 27.36 -22.71
CA PHE A 12 8.23 27.92 -21.54
C PHE A 12 6.76 28.20 -21.86
N ILE A 13 5.86 27.90 -20.92
CA ILE A 13 4.42 28.13 -21.08
C ILE A 13 3.95 29.24 -20.14
N HIS A 14 3.27 30.23 -20.71
CA HIS A 14 2.58 31.26 -19.95
C HIS A 14 1.06 31.10 -20.06
N THR A 15 0.39 31.20 -18.91
CA THR A 15 -1.08 31.25 -18.82
C THR A 15 -1.58 32.68 -18.81
N LEU A 16 -0.85 33.60 -18.18
CA LEU A 16 -1.12 35.03 -18.08
C LEU A 16 0.17 35.80 -18.41
N GLU A 17 0.06 36.95 -19.08
CA GLU A 17 1.23 37.71 -19.54
C GLU A 17 2.00 38.34 -18.37
N GLU A 18 1.28 38.71 -17.32
CA GLU A 18 1.84 39.28 -16.11
C GLU A 18 2.54 38.26 -15.21
N LEU A 19 2.39 36.95 -15.46
CA LEU A 19 3.02 35.89 -14.66
C LEU A 19 4.30 35.36 -15.33
N PRO A 20 5.34 35.00 -14.55
CA PRO A 20 6.43 34.18 -15.06
C PRO A 20 5.87 32.85 -15.59
N PRO A 21 6.65 32.12 -16.43
CA PRO A 21 6.20 30.85 -16.96
C PRO A 21 5.67 29.90 -15.87
N VAL A 22 4.58 29.19 -16.16
CA VAL A 22 3.95 28.24 -15.22
C VAL A 22 4.38 26.79 -15.48
N ALA A 23 5.02 26.53 -16.62
CA ALA A 23 5.48 25.21 -17.01
C ALA A 23 6.69 25.27 -17.96
N ILE A 24 7.45 24.18 -17.98
CA ILE A 24 8.59 23.96 -18.86
C ILE A 24 8.39 22.65 -19.61
N ILE A 25 8.52 22.67 -20.94
CA ILE A 25 8.54 21.48 -21.77
C ILE A 25 9.96 21.30 -22.31
N ASP A 26 10.68 20.33 -21.76
CA ASP A 26 11.99 19.91 -22.26
C ASP A 26 11.85 18.76 -23.27
N ARG A 27 12.18 19.04 -24.54
CA ARG A 27 12.18 18.04 -25.63
C ARG A 27 13.59 17.60 -26.02
N SER A 28 14.59 17.89 -25.19
CA SER A 28 15.98 17.51 -25.46
C SER A 28 16.09 16.00 -25.70
N PRO A 29 16.75 15.57 -26.80
CA PRO A 29 16.91 14.15 -27.08
C PRO A 29 17.80 13.49 -26.04
N ILE A 30 17.56 12.20 -25.80
CA ILE A 30 18.45 11.40 -24.95
C ILE A 30 19.84 11.31 -25.59
N THR A 31 20.86 11.74 -24.86
CA THR A 31 22.25 11.71 -25.37
C THR A 31 22.76 10.28 -25.52
N ALA A 32 23.77 10.07 -26.38
CA ALA A 32 24.37 8.75 -26.60
C ALA A 32 24.89 8.11 -25.29
N ARG A 33 25.50 8.92 -24.41
CA ARG A 33 25.94 8.49 -23.07
C ARG A 33 24.79 7.91 -22.25
N HIS A 34 23.65 8.59 -22.21
CA HIS A 34 22.48 8.08 -21.48
C HIS A 34 21.96 6.78 -22.11
N LYS A 35 21.91 6.68 -23.44
CA LYS A 35 21.52 5.44 -24.12
C LYS A 35 22.44 4.27 -23.73
N ALA A 36 23.75 4.48 -23.71
CA ALA A 36 24.73 3.48 -23.30
C ALA A 36 24.52 3.05 -21.83
N VAL A 37 24.31 4.01 -20.91
CA VAL A 37 24.02 3.71 -19.49
C VAL A 37 22.78 2.85 -19.33
N PHE A 38 21.66 3.20 -19.98
CA PHE A 38 20.45 2.37 -19.93
C PHE A 38 20.65 1.01 -20.61
N GLY A 39 21.47 0.93 -21.66
CA GLY A 39 21.87 -0.34 -22.29
C GLY A 39 22.61 -1.26 -21.30
N VAL A 40 23.59 -0.73 -20.56
CA VAL A 40 24.31 -1.47 -19.52
C VAL A 40 23.35 -1.93 -18.41
N ILE A 41 22.47 -1.05 -17.93
CA ILE A 41 21.47 -1.41 -16.90
C ILE A 41 20.56 -2.54 -17.39
N ALA A 42 20.13 -2.49 -18.65
CA ALA A 42 19.30 -3.55 -19.24
C ALA A 42 20.05 -4.89 -19.33
N VAL A 43 21.33 -4.87 -19.73
CA VAL A 43 22.18 -6.09 -19.80
C VAL A 43 22.41 -6.67 -18.40
N VAL A 44 22.75 -5.84 -17.41
CA VAL A 44 22.93 -6.27 -16.02
C VAL A 44 21.63 -6.87 -15.46
N GLY A 45 20.49 -6.22 -15.72
CA GLY A 45 19.18 -6.74 -15.34
C GLY A 45 18.86 -8.09 -16.00
N ALA A 46 19.16 -8.25 -17.29
CA ALA A 46 18.96 -9.50 -18.02
C ALA A 46 19.82 -10.64 -17.45
N ILE A 47 21.08 -10.36 -17.12
CA ILE A 47 21.97 -11.33 -16.46
C ILE A 47 21.41 -11.73 -15.09
N ALA A 48 20.97 -10.76 -14.28
CA ALA A 48 20.40 -11.03 -12.97
C ALA A 48 19.15 -11.93 -13.06
N TRP A 49 18.26 -11.64 -14.00
CA TRP A 49 17.10 -12.49 -14.28
C TRP A 49 17.48 -13.88 -14.77
N ALA A 50 18.47 -13.99 -15.66
CA ALA A 50 18.96 -15.27 -16.15
C ALA A 50 19.45 -16.14 -14.98
N ILE A 51 20.27 -15.59 -14.09
CA ILE A 51 20.79 -16.31 -12.92
C ILE A 51 19.67 -16.78 -12.00
N ILE A 52 18.72 -15.90 -11.66
CA ILE A 52 17.55 -16.25 -10.85
C ILE A 52 16.72 -17.36 -11.53
N ALA A 53 16.57 -17.29 -12.85
CA ALA A 53 15.73 -18.21 -13.60
C ALA A 53 16.38 -19.56 -13.86
N THR A 54 17.70 -19.66 -14.06
CA THR A 54 18.36 -20.88 -14.53
C THR A 54 19.18 -21.60 -13.47
N ALA A 55 19.60 -20.93 -12.39
CA ALA A 55 20.34 -21.60 -11.32
C ALA A 55 19.46 -22.70 -10.69
N ARG A 56 19.86 -23.96 -10.85
CA ARG A 56 19.20 -25.14 -10.28
C ARG A 56 20.28 -26.02 -9.66
N GLY A 57 20.18 -26.28 -8.35
CA GLY A 57 21.14 -27.09 -7.60
C GLY A 57 22.25 -26.28 -6.90
N GLU A 58 22.56 -25.06 -7.37
CA GLU A 58 23.46 -24.12 -6.69
C GLU A 58 22.68 -23.07 -5.89
N THR A 59 23.25 -22.60 -4.77
CA THR A 59 22.63 -21.59 -3.92
C THR A 59 22.60 -20.23 -4.63
N VAL A 60 21.40 -19.69 -4.84
CA VAL A 60 21.24 -18.37 -5.47
C VAL A 60 21.46 -17.29 -4.42
N ASN A 61 22.31 -16.32 -4.74
CA ASN A 61 22.54 -15.18 -3.87
C ASN A 61 21.39 -14.17 -3.93
N ALA A 62 20.97 -13.64 -2.78
CA ALA A 62 19.95 -12.61 -2.67
C ALA A 62 20.27 -11.32 -3.46
N VAL A 63 21.54 -11.01 -3.70
CA VAL A 63 21.96 -9.81 -4.48
C VAL A 63 21.36 -9.78 -5.87
N TRP A 64 21.21 -10.91 -6.53
CA TRP A 64 20.65 -10.96 -7.88
C TRP A 64 19.21 -10.45 -7.93
N PHE A 65 18.42 -10.70 -6.88
CA PHE A 65 17.04 -10.22 -6.77
C PHE A 65 16.98 -8.69 -6.63
N VAL A 66 17.87 -8.13 -5.80
CA VAL A 66 18.00 -6.67 -5.64
C VAL A 66 18.37 -6.03 -6.99
N VAL A 67 19.36 -6.59 -7.68
CA VAL A 67 19.84 -6.08 -8.98
C VAL A 67 18.75 -6.21 -10.06
N ALA A 68 18.08 -7.36 -10.15
CA ALA A 68 16.99 -7.58 -11.10
C ALA A 68 15.85 -6.59 -10.89
N ALA A 69 15.43 -6.37 -9.63
CA ALA A 69 14.39 -5.39 -9.30
C ALA A 69 14.80 -3.96 -9.69
N VAL A 70 15.97 -3.48 -9.23
CA VAL A 70 16.44 -2.11 -9.49
C VAL A 70 16.61 -1.85 -10.98
N CYS A 71 17.22 -2.77 -11.73
CA CYS A 71 17.41 -2.61 -13.17
C CYS A 71 16.06 -2.57 -13.90
N THR A 72 15.13 -3.46 -13.56
CA THR A 72 13.80 -3.51 -14.18
C THR A 72 13.00 -2.25 -13.88
N TYR A 73 13.04 -1.75 -12.65
CA TYR A 73 12.35 -0.52 -12.26
C TYR A 73 12.91 0.72 -12.94
N ILE A 74 14.23 0.85 -13.06
CA ILE A 74 14.86 1.96 -13.77
C ILE A 74 14.43 1.97 -15.25
N VAL A 75 14.47 0.81 -15.91
CA VAL A 75 14.04 0.65 -17.30
C VAL A 75 12.53 0.92 -17.45
N GLY A 76 11.71 0.32 -16.59
CA GLY A 76 10.25 0.50 -16.57
C GLY A 76 9.86 1.97 -16.39
N TYR A 77 10.44 2.66 -15.40
CA TYR A 77 10.19 4.08 -15.15
C TYR A 77 10.66 4.98 -16.31
N ARG A 78 11.80 4.64 -16.93
CA ARG A 78 12.37 5.46 -18.00
C ARG A 78 11.63 5.34 -19.33
N PHE A 79 11.18 4.13 -19.67
CA PHE A 79 10.63 3.83 -21.00
C PHE A 79 9.12 3.58 -20.94
N TYR A 80 8.66 2.66 -20.09
CA TYR A 80 7.24 2.29 -20.04
C TYR A 80 6.39 3.38 -19.38
N ALA A 81 6.78 3.92 -18.22
CA ALA A 81 6.05 5.03 -17.60
C ALA A 81 6.02 6.27 -18.53
N ARG A 82 7.09 6.52 -19.28
CA ARG A 82 7.15 7.61 -20.25
C ARG A 82 6.29 7.35 -21.50
N LEU A 83 6.18 6.09 -21.94
CA LEU A 83 5.22 5.70 -22.99
C LEU A 83 3.80 6.01 -22.55
N VAL A 84 3.41 5.59 -21.34
CA VAL A 84 2.09 5.89 -20.74
C VAL A 84 1.86 7.40 -20.65
N GLU A 85 2.86 8.15 -20.16
CA GLU A 85 2.81 9.61 -20.06
C GLU A 85 2.58 10.28 -21.42
N MET A 86 3.35 9.92 -22.45
CA MET A 86 3.27 10.56 -23.76
C MET A 86 2.03 10.17 -24.56
N LYS A 87 1.57 8.92 -24.43
CA LYS A 87 0.50 8.37 -25.28
C LYS A 87 -0.89 8.50 -24.66
N ILE A 88 -0.99 8.39 -23.33
CA ILE A 88 -2.26 8.42 -22.59
C ILE A 88 -2.41 9.71 -21.79
N VAL A 89 -1.55 9.94 -20.80
CA VAL A 89 -1.76 10.98 -19.77
C VAL A 89 -1.65 12.40 -20.34
N ARG A 90 -0.56 12.67 -21.07
CA ARG A 90 -0.20 13.99 -21.63
C ARG A 90 -0.40 15.11 -20.61
N PRO A 91 0.45 15.18 -19.56
CA PRO A 91 0.26 16.12 -18.47
C PRO A 91 0.28 17.57 -18.96
N ARG A 92 -0.57 18.41 -18.38
CA ARG A 92 -0.77 19.82 -18.71
C ARG A 92 -0.54 20.69 -17.47
N ASP A 93 0.69 21.16 -17.32
CA ASP A 93 1.07 22.03 -16.19
C ASP A 93 0.58 23.48 -16.34
N ASP A 94 0.02 23.82 -17.49
CA ASP A 94 -0.70 25.06 -17.72
C ASP A 94 -2.14 25.03 -17.20
N HIS A 95 -2.65 23.85 -16.82
CA HIS A 95 -3.93 23.71 -16.15
C HIS A 95 -3.74 23.67 -14.63
N ALA A 96 -4.58 24.39 -13.90
CA ALA A 96 -4.60 24.35 -12.44
C ALA A 96 -5.10 22.99 -11.96
N THR A 97 -4.40 22.40 -10.99
CA THR A 97 -4.81 21.15 -10.34
C THR A 97 -5.96 21.40 -9.36
N PRO A 98 -6.66 20.35 -8.87
CA PRO A 98 -7.70 20.52 -7.85
C PRO A 98 -7.19 21.22 -6.58
N ALA A 99 -5.95 20.94 -6.19
CA ALA A 99 -5.30 21.59 -5.07
C ALA A 99 -5.19 23.11 -5.26
N GLU A 100 -4.92 23.56 -6.49
CA GLU A 100 -4.82 24.99 -6.82
C GLU A 100 -6.18 25.67 -6.99
N VAL A 101 -7.17 24.98 -7.59
CA VAL A 101 -8.49 25.56 -7.85
C VAL A 101 -9.32 25.73 -6.58
N LEU A 102 -9.25 24.75 -5.67
CA LEU A 102 -10.10 24.72 -4.47
C LEU A 102 -9.41 25.27 -3.22
N ASP A 103 -8.10 25.04 -3.06
CA ASP A 103 -7.22 25.46 -1.95
C ASP A 103 -7.95 25.89 -0.66
N ASP A 104 -8.64 24.94 -0.01
CA ASP A 104 -9.53 25.22 1.13
C ASP A 104 -8.79 25.27 2.47
N GLY A 105 -7.45 25.12 2.45
CA GLY A 105 -6.61 25.11 3.63
C GLY A 105 -6.80 23.89 4.55
N THR A 106 -7.58 22.90 4.12
CA THR A 106 -7.91 21.71 4.92
C THR A 106 -7.66 20.41 4.17
N ASP A 107 -8.47 20.06 3.17
CA ASP A 107 -8.37 18.85 2.36
C ASP A 107 -7.70 19.11 1.02
N TYR A 108 -7.88 20.31 0.46
CA TYR A 108 -7.25 20.75 -0.77
C TYR A 108 -6.16 21.75 -0.42
N VAL A 109 -4.89 21.32 -0.53
CA VAL A 109 -3.74 22.16 -0.22
C VAL A 109 -2.57 21.78 -1.14
N PRO A 110 -2.12 22.69 -2.02
CA PRO A 110 -0.94 22.49 -2.83
C PRO A 110 0.27 22.18 -1.94
N THR A 111 0.85 21.00 -2.12
CA THR A 111 1.89 20.46 -1.24
C THR A 111 3.14 20.14 -2.03
N ASP A 112 4.32 20.55 -1.53
CA ASP A 112 5.60 20.30 -2.19
C ASP A 112 5.73 18.83 -2.60
N ARG A 113 6.04 18.59 -3.88
CA ARG A 113 6.16 17.24 -4.47
C ARG A 113 6.97 16.22 -3.67
N ARG A 114 7.96 16.63 -2.87
CA ARG A 114 8.77 15.73 -2.03
C ARG A 114 7.95 15.24 -0.83
N VAL A 115 7.22 16.16 -0.20
CA VAL A 115 6.27 15.85 0.87
C VAL A 115 5.12 15.02 0.32
N LEU A 116 4.58 15.38 -0.84
CA LEU A 116 3.48 14.64 -1.47
C LEU A 116 3.91 13.24 -1.95
N PHE A 117 5.13 13.10 -2.47
CA PHE A 117 5.69 11.78 -2.78
C PHE A 117 5.78 10.92 -1.52
N GLY A 118 6.30 11.46 -0.42
CA GLY A 118 6.34 10.74 0.86
C GLY A 118 4.95 10.42 1.40
N HIS A 119 4.02 11.38 1.36
CA HIS A 119 2.62 11.18 1.70
C HIS A 119 2.02 10.00 0.92
N HIS A 120 2.10 10.07 -0.41
CA HIS A 120 1.52 9.06 -1.28
C HIS A 120 2.16 7.70 -1.05
N PHE A 121 3.49 7.62 -1.06
CA PHE A 121 4.23 6.39 -0.79
C PHE A 121 3.89 5.80 0.58
N ALA A 122 3.86 6.60 1.64
CA ALA A 122 3.55 6.11 2.97
C ALA A 122 2.09 5.65 3.10
N ALA A 123 1.16 6.32 2.44
CA ALA A 123 -0.25 5.93 2.43
C ALA A 123 -0.47 4.60 1.70
N ILE A 124 0.19 4.39 0.56
CA ILE A 124 0.04 3.16 -0.23
C ILE A 124 0.84 1.98 0.35
N ALA A 125 2.03 2.23 0.89
CA ALA A 125 2.91 1.22 1.48
C ALA A 125 2.53 0.90 2.92
N GLY A 126 1.46 0.10 3.07
CA GLY A 126 0.97 -0.42 4.35
C GLY A 126 1.57 -1.78 4.73
N ALA A 127 0.75 -2.64 5.36
CA ALA A 127 1.15 -4.01 5.75
C ALA A 127 1.34 -4.93 4.54
N GLY A 128 0.48 -4.79 3.52
CA GLY A 128 0.40 -5.69 2.38
C GLY A 128 1.73 -5.98 1.67
N PRO A 129 2.54 -4.98 1.26
CA PRO A 129 3.81 -5.23 0.58
C PRO A 129 4.87 -5.88 1.49
N LEU A 130 4.70 -5.85 2.81
CA LEU A 130 5.61 -6.51 3.76
C LEU A 130 5.15 -7.95 4.04
N VAL A 131 3.88 -8.09 4.44
CA VAL A 131 3.31 -9.36 4.90
C VAL A 131 3.04 -10.33 3.76
N GLY A 132 2.48 -9.85 2.64
CA GLY A 132 2.08 -10.70 1.51
C GLY A 132 3.25 -11.52 0.94
N PRO A 133 4.37 -10.90 0.53
CA PRO A 133 5.54 -11.61 0.02
C PRO A 133 6.14 -12.61 1.02
N VAL A 134 6.15 -12.25 2.31
CA VAL A 134 6.64 -13.13 3.38
C VAL A 134 5.76 -14.38 3.50
N LEU A 135 4.44 -14.22 3.57
CA LEU A 135 3.52 -15.36 3.64
C LEU A 135 3.56 -16.21 2.36
N ALA A 136 3.74 -15.58 1.21
CA ALA A 136 3.83 -16.26 -0.09
C ALA A 136 5.15 -17.03 -0.28
N THR A 137 6.17 -16.79 0.55
CA THR A 137 7.47 -17.50 0.47
C THR A 137 7.31 -19.02 0.59
N GLN A 138 6.25 -19.53 1.24
CA GLN A 138 5.94 -20.96 1.25
C GLN A 138 5.80 -21.58 -0.15
N MET A 139 5.48 -20.78 -1.17
CA MET A 139 5.34 -21.20 -2.57
C MET A 139 6.66 -21.15 -3.35
N GLY A 140 7.74 -20.68 -2.72
CA GLY A 140 9.05 -20.45 -3.33
C GLY A 140 9.26 -19.00 -3.76
N TYR A 141 10.52 -18.63 -4.00
CA TYR A 141 10.88 -17.23 -4.27
C TYR A 141 10.56 -16.78 -5.70
N LEU A 142 10.59 -17.69 -6.69
CA LEU A 142 10.64 -17.31 -8.12
C LEU A 142 9.30 -16.75 -8.61
N PRO A 143 8.14 -17.41 -8.38
CA PRO A 143 6.85 -16.88 -8.80
C PRO A 143 6.54 -15.52 -8.17
N GLY A 144 6.83 -15.37 -6.88
CA GLY A 144 6.64 -14.12 -6.15
C GLY A 144 7.51 -12.98 -6.70
N THR A 145 8.79 -13.26 -6.98
CA THR A 145 9.72 -12.28 -7.58
C THR A 145 9.22 -11.77 -8.93
N ILE A 146 8.77 -12.67 -9.81
CA ILE A 146 8.24 -12.33 -11.13
C ILE A 146 7.00 -11.46 -10.98
N TRP A 147 6.05 -11.87 -10.14
CA TRP A 147 4.80 -11.14 -9.98
C TRP A 147 5.01 -9.77 -9.35
N ILE A 148 5.83 -9.65 -8.30
CA ILE A 148 6.13 -8.35 -7.67
C ILE A 148 6.72 -7.40 -8.71
N ILE A 149 7.77 -7.79 -9.44
CA ILE A 149 8.47 -6.87 -10.35
C ILE A 149 7.64 -6.60 -11.61
N ALA A 150 7.19 -7.64 -12.31
CA ALA A 150 6.50 -7.49 -13.58
C ALA A 150 5.06 -7.00 -13.37
N GLY A 151 4.35 -7.53 -12.37
CA GLY A 151 3.01 -7.09 -12.00
C GLY A 151 2.98 -5.63 -11.58
N ALA A 152 3.97 -5.16 -10.82
CA ALA A 152 4.10 -3.74 -10.49
C ALA A 152 4.34 -2.88 -11.73
N VAL A 153 5.33 -3.20 -12.55
CA VAL A 153 5.69 -2.35 -13.71
C VAL A 153 4.54 -2.26 -14.72
N PHE A 154 3.90 -3.39 -15.05
CA PHE A 154 2.90 -3.41 -16.11
C PHE A 154 1.46 -3.18 -15.62
N GLY A 155 1.16 -3.52 -14.37
CA GLY A 155 -0.17 -3.40 -13.77
C GLY A 155 -0.25 -2.30 -12.71
N GLY A 156 0.34 -2.53 -11.53
CA GLY A 156 0.18 -1.64 -10.37
C GLY A 156 0.57 -0.19 -10.65
N CYS A 157 1.75 0.05 -11.22
CA CYS A 157 2.25 1.38 -11.52
C CYS A 157 1.38 2.10 -12.56
N VAL A 158 0.85 1.35 -13.53
CA VAL A 158 -0.07 1.87 -14.56
C VAL A 158 -1.40 2.25 -13.93
N GLN A 159 -1.97 1.37 -13.11
CA GLN A 159 -3.23 1.63 -12.42
C GLN A 159 -3.10 2.90 -11.57
N ASP A 160 -2.07 2.97 -10.72
CA ASP A 160 -1.91 4.05 -9.76
C ASP A 160 -1.73 5.41 -10.46
N TYR A 161 -0.86 5.45 -11.49
CA TYR A 161 -0.65 6.66 -12.29
C TYR A 161 -1.90 7.09 -13.07
N LEU A 162 -2.62 6.15 -13.69
CA LEU A 162 -3.81 6.48 -14.49
C LEU A 162 -5.00 6.88 -13.60
N VAL A 163 -5.21 6.25 -12.45
CA VAL A 163 -6.25 6.69 -11.51
C VAL A 163 -5.96 8.10 -10.99
N LEU A 164 -4.71 8.40 -10.63
CA LEU A 164 -4.32 9.74 -10.20
C LEU A 164 -4.59 10.79 -11.27
N TRP A 165 -4.27 10.48 -12.52
CA TRP A 165 -4.56 11.35 -13.66
C TRP A 165 -6.05 11.58 -13.87
N ILE A 166 -6.85 10.52 -13.91
CA ILE A 166 -8.30 10.61 -14.16
C ILE A 166 -8.99 11.42 -13.05
N SER A 167 -8.60 11.20 -11.79
CA SER A 167 -9.14 11.90 -10.63
C SER A 167 -8.71 13.37 -10.57
N THR A 168 -7.44 13.67 -10.90
CA THR A 168 -6.93 15.06 -10.98
C THR A 168 -7.76 15.91 -11.95
N ARG A 169 -8.17 15.35 -13.09
CA ARG A 169 -9.02 16.04 -14.09
C ARG A 169 -10.51 16.07 -13.76
N ARG A 170 -10.90 15.55 -12.60
CA ARG A 170 -12.26 15.50 -12.07
C ARG A 170 -12.30 16.07 -10.65
N ARG A 171 -11.54 17.14 -10.38
CA ARG A 171 -11.46 17.81 -9.07
C ARG A 171 -11.15 16.89 -7.88
N GLY A 172 -10.41 15.79 -8.09
CA GLY A 172 -10.09 14.84 -7.01
C GLY A 172 -11.27 13.98 -6.57
N ARG A 173 -12.20 13.65 -7.48
CA ARG A 173 -13.31 12.71 -7.23
C ARG A 173 -12.81 11.33 -6.84
N SER A 174 -13.51 10.72 -5.88
CA SER A 174 -13.24 9.35 -5.43
C SER A 174 -13.50 8.31 -6.52
N LEU A 175 -12.84 7.15 -6.43
CA LEU A 175 -13.01 6.06 -7.40
C LEU A 175 -14.48 5.65 -7.58
N GLY A 176 -15.23 5.51 -6.48
CA GLY A 176 -16.65 5.14 -6.55
C GLY A 176 -17.47 6.18 -7.30
N GLN A 177 -17.21 7.47 -7.09
CA GLN A 177 -17.89 8.54 -7.84
C GLN A 177 -17.50 8.51 -9.32
N MET A 178 -16.21 8.32 -9.65
CA MET A 178 -15.77 8.19 -11.03
C MET A 178 -16.42 6.99 -11.74
N ALA A 179 -16.56 5.86 -11.05
CA ALA A 179 -17.27 4.71 -11.58
C ALA A 179 -18.73 5.04 -11.92
N ARG A 180 -19.43 5.80 -11.06
CA ARG A 180 -20.80 6.27 -11.34
C ARG A 180 -20.88 7.21 -12.53
N ASP A 181 -19.96 8.16 -12.59
CA ASP A 181 -19.93 9.19 -13.64
C ASP A 181 -19.65 8.57 -15.02
N GLU A 182 -18.77 7.57 -15.08
CA GLU A 182 -18.29 6.98 -16.33
C GLU A 182 -19.11 5.75 -16.76
N LEU A 183 -19.57 4.92 -15.81
CA LEU A 183 -20.28 3.66 -16.10
C LEU A 183 -21.81 3.79 -16.04
N GLY A 184 -22.34 4.88 -15.46
CA GLY A 184 -23.76 5.10 -15.26
C GLY A 184 -24.30 4.60 -13.92
N ALA A 185 -25.62 4.72 -13.73
CA ALA A 185 -26.25 4.57 -12.41
C ALA A 185 -26.10 3.17 -11.81
N VAL A 186 -26.30 2.10 -12.60
CA VAL A 186 -26.27 0.71 -12.11
C VAL A 186 -24.86 0.32 -11.68
N GLY A 187 -23.87 0.46 -12.58
CA GLY A 187 -22.47 0.17 -12.27
C GLY A 187 -21.91 1.10 -11.18
N GLY A 188 -22.37 2.36 -11.16
CA GLY A 188 -21.98 3.36 -10.17
C GLY A 188 -22.43 3.08 -8.75
N VAL A 189 -23.70 2.71 -8.56
CA VAL A 189 -24.23 2.37 -7.22
C VAL A 189 -23.55 1.11 -6.68
N ALA A 190 -23.38 0.09 -7.53
CA ALA A 190 -22.66 -1.13 -7.16
C ALA A 190 -21.21 -0.83 -6.74
N ALA A 191 -20.49 -0.03 -7.53
CA ALA A 191 -19.12 0.39 -7.21
C ALA A 191 -19.05 1.21 -5.92
N LEU A 192 -19.90 2.24 -5.76
CA LEU A 192 -19.91 3.09 -4.56
C LEU A 192 -20.13 2.27 -3.28
N ALA A 193 -21.17 1.42 -3.26
CA ALA A 193 -21.48 0.59 -2.10
C ALA A 193 -20.40 -0.46 -1.83
N GLY A 194 -19.97 -1.19 -2.89
CA GLY A 194 -18.98 -2.24 -2.77
C GLY A 194 -17.63 -1.72 -2.28
N VAL A 195 -17.13 -0.64 -2.88
CA VAL A 195 -15.84 -0.06 -2.49
C VAL A 195 -15.87 0.50 -1.06
N LEU A 196 -16.98 1.12 -0.63
CA LEU A 196 -17.13 1.60 0.74
C LEU A 196 -17.05 0.45 1.77
N VAL A 197 -17.79 -0.64 1.54
CA VAL A 197 -17.78 -1.81 2.43
C VAL A 197 -16.40 -2.47 2.46
N ILE A 198 -15.78 -2.65 1.29
CA ILE A 198 -14.42 -3.18 1.18
C ILE A 198 -13.46 -2.31 2.01
N MET A 199 -13.53 -0.98 1.89
CA MET A 199 -12.66 -0.07 2.63
C MET A 199 -12.80 -0.15 4.13
N VAL A 200 -14.02 -0.25 4.64
CA VAL A 200 -14.27 -0.43 6.08
C VAL A 200 -13.58 -1.69 6.60
N ILE A 201 -13.66 -2.79 5.86
CA ILE A 201 -13.03 -4.07 6.22
C ILE A 201 -11.50 -3.95 6.13
N LEU A 202 -10.96 -3.39 5.05
CA LEU A 202 -9.51 -3.25 4.86
C LEU A 202 -8.86 -2.44 5.99
N ILE A 203 -9.46 -1.31 6.37
CA ILE A 203 -8.94 -0.46 7.45
C ILE A 203 -8.99 -1.21 8.80
N ALA A 204 -10.08 -1.91 9.09
CA ALA A 204 -10.21 -2.68 10.32
C ALA A 204 -9.15 -3.79 10.42
N VAL A 205 -8.94 -4.55 9.33
CA VAL A 205 -7.92 -5.60 9.25
C VAL A 205 -6.51 -5.02 9.46
N LEU A 206 -6.19 -3.91 8.81
CA LEU A 206 -4.89 -3.24 8.98
C LEU A 206 -4.70 -2.75 10.42
N ALA A 207 -5.70 -2.11 11.00
CA ALA A 207 -5.63 -1.62 12.37
C ALA A 207 -5.46 -2.76 13.39
N MET A 208 -6.01 -3.95 13.14
CA MET A 208 -5.78 -5.13 13.98
C MET A 208 -4.30 -5.51 14.03
N ILE A 209 -3.59 -5.49 12.89
CA ILE A 209 -2.18 -5.85 12.85
C ILE A 209 -1.36 -4.89 13.72
N VAL A 210 -1.70 -3.59 13.71
CA VAL A 210 -1.09 -2.60 14.62
C VAL A 210 -1.35 -2.95 16.08
N VAL A 211 -2.59 -3.30 16.45
CA VAL A 211 -2.91 -3.69 17.83
C VAL A 211 -2.10 -4.94 18.24
N GLN A 212 -2.01 -5.95 17.38
CA GLN A 212 -1.26 -7.17 17.66
C GLN A 212 0.25 -6.92 17.79
N ALA A 213 0.81 -5.99 17.00
CA ALA A 213 2.22 -5.63 17.04
C ALA A 213 2.59 -4.78 18.27
N LEU A 214 1.67 -3.92 18.75
CA LEU A 214 1.94 -2.97 19.83
C LEU A 214 1.42 -3.40 21.20
N ALA A 215 0.45 -4.30 21.25
CA ALA A 215 -0.05 -4.82 22.51
C ALA A 215 1.11 -5.41 23.32
N LYS A 216 1.24 -4.95 24.57
CA LYS A 216 2.31 -5.35 25.49
C LYS A 216 3.74 -4.96 25.06
N SER A 217 3.89 -4.03 24.11
CA SER A 217 5.18 -3.46 23.70
C SER A 217 5.27 -1.98 24.10
N PRO A 218 5.68 -1.65 25.35
CA PRO A 218 5.75 -0.27 25.81
C PRO A 218 6.70 0.59 24.96
N TRP A 219 7.81 0.00 24.51
CA TRP A 219 8.72 0.65 23.56
C TRP A 219 7.99 1.05 22.28
N GLY A 220 7.30 0.11 21.62
CA GLY A 220 6.60 0.37 20.37
C GLY A 220 5.49 1.42 20.51
N VAL A 221 4.69 1.35 21.58
CA VAL A 221 3.62 2.32 21.83
C VAL A 221 4.19 3.73 22.04
N PHE A 222 5.25 3.88 22.86
CA PHE A 222 5.89 5.18 23.09
C PHE A 222 6.44 5.78 21.79
N SER A 223 7.25 5.02 21.05
CA SER A 223 7.90 5.53 19.84
C SER A 223 6.90 5.92 18.76
N ILE A 224 5.79 5.18 18.62
CA ILE A 224 4.71 5.53 17.70
C ILE A 224 3.91 6.75 18.19
N ALA A 225 3.59 6.81 19.49
CA ALA A 225 2.88 7.95 20.06
C ALA A 225 3.65 9.26 19.84
N MET A 226 4.98 9.23 19.96
CA MET A 226 5.84 10.38 19.71
C MET A 226 5.83 10.89 18.27
N THR A 227 5.42 10.08 17.28
CA THR A 227 5.28 10.56 15.91
C THR A 227 4.19 11.62 15.74
N ILE A 228 3.18 11.63 16.63
CA ILE A 228 2.07 12.60 16.60
C ILE A 228 2.56 14.02 16.91
N PRO A 229 3.17 14.31 18.08
CA PRO A 229 3.66 15.65 18.37
C PRO A 229 4.78 16.09 17.41
N ILE A 230 5.63 15.17 16.95
CA ILE A 230 6.64 15.50 15.93
C ILE A 230 5.96 15.94 14.63
N ALA A 231 4.94 15.22 14.16
CA ALA A 231 4.21 15.59 12.95
C ALA A 231 3.49 16.94 13.10
N LEU A 232 2.83 17.19 14.24
CA LEU A 232 2.19 18.47 14.53
C LEU A 232 3.20 19.62 14.51
N PHE A 233 4.36 19.42 15.11
CA PHE A 233 5.47 20.38 15.05
C PHE A 233 5.91 20.62 13.61
N MET A 234 6.15 19.56 12.82
CA MET A 234 6.57 19.67 11.43
C MET A 234 5.54 20.42 10.57
N GLY A 235 4.25 20.13 10.76
CA GLY A 235 3.14 20.81 10.07
C GLY A 235 3.08 22.30 10.41
N ALA A 236 3.13 22.64 11.70
CA ALA A 236 3.16 24.03 12.15
C ALA A 236 4.43 24.77 11.69
N TYR A 237 5.58 24.09 11.68
CA TYR A 237 6.86 24.64 11.23
C TYR A 237 6.80 25.06 9.75
N LEU A 238 6.27 24.18 8.90
CA LEU A 238 6.12 24.43 7.46
C LEU A 238 5.03 25.46 7.13
N ARG A 239 4.00 25.58 7.97
CA ARG A 239 2.91 26.53 7.71
C ARG A 239 3.19 27.93 8.23
N PHE A 240 3.77 28.04 9.43
CA PHE A 240 3.85 29.32 10.16
C PHE A 240 5.28 29.79 10.46
N LEU A 241 6.22 28.91 10.83
CA LEU A 241 7.56 29.34 11.25
C LEU A 241 8.49 29.62 10.07
N ARG A 242 8.64 28.64 9.17
CA ARG A 242 9.50 28.75 7.99
C ARG A 242 8.87 28.11 6.74
N PRO A 243 7.91 28.79 6.10
CA PRO A 243 7.30 28.33 4.87
C PRO A 243 8.32 27.97 3.79
N GLY A 244 8.13 26.80 3.17
CA GLY A 244 8.98 26.31 2.07
C GLY A 244 10.32 25.67 2.47
N ARG A 245 10.73 25.71 3.75
CA ARG A 245 11.99 25.08 4.22
C ARG A 245 11.85 23.58 4.50
N VAL A 246 11.41 22.81 3.49
CA VAL A 246 11.14 21.36 3.60
C VAL A 246 12.36 20.56 4.07
N THR A 247 13.56 20.86 3.57
CA THR A 247 14.77 20.12 3.96
C THR A 247 15.12 20.30 5.43
N GLU A 248 14.98 21.51 6.00
CA GLU A 248 15.30 21.79 7.41
C GLU A 248 14.40 20.97 8.34
N VAL A 249 13.08 21.05 8.14
CA VAL A 249 12.11 20.30 8.95
C VAL A 249 12.25 18.79 8.77
N SER A 250 12.70 18.34 7.59
CA SER A 250 12.96 16.91 7.34
C SER A 250 14.07 16.38 8.24
N VAL A 251 15.18 17.11 8.33
CA VAL A 251 16.32 16.73 9.18
C VAL A 251 15.93 16.75 10.65
N ILE A 252 15.21 17.79 11.10
CA ILE A 252 14.74 17.90 12.48
C ILE A 252 13.77 16.74 12.81
N GLY A 253 12.77 16.52 11.96
CA GLY A 253 11.79 15.44 12.14
C GLY A 253 12.45 14.07 12.20
N PHE A 254 13.38 13.79 11.28
CA PHE A 254 14.14 12.54 11.27
C PHE A 254 14.98 12.36 12.54
N ALA A 255 15.69 13.39 12.99
CA ALA A 255 16.47 13.33 14.23
C ALA A 255 15.57 13.08 15.45
N LEU A 256 14.44 13.79 15.57
CA LEU A 256 13.47 13.60 16.64
C LEU A 256 12.88 12.18 16.63
N LEU A 257 12.64 11.62 15.45
CA LEU A 257 12.13 10.27 15.31
C LEU A 257 13.15 9.22 15.75
N LEU A 258 14.41 9.34 15.31
CA LEU A 258 15.48 8.44 15.77
C LEU A 258 15.67 8.54 17.30
N LEU A 259 15.60 9.75 17.86
CA LEU A 259 15.63 9.96 19.31
C LEU A 259 14.44 9.30 20.00
N ALA A 260 13.21 9.40 19.45
CA ALA A 260 12.02 8.76 20.01
C ALA A 260 12.09 7.22 19.95
N VAL A 261 12.72 6.67 18.91
CA VAL A 261 12.98 5.23 18.80
C VAL A 261 14.02 4.77 19.82
N ALA A 262 15.16 5.46 19.89
CA ALA A 262 16.25 5.09 20.79
C ALA A 262 15.87 5.24 22.27
N SER A 263 15.22 6.35 22.63
CA SER A 263 14.75 6.60 24.00
C SER A 263 13.59 5.69 24.41
N GLY A 264 12.88 5.10 23.46
CA GLY A 264 11.76 4.19 23.75
C GLY A 264 12.18 2.94 24.52
N ASN A 265 13.39 2.40 24.29
CA ASN A 265 13.91 1.29 25.09
C ASN A 265 14.14 1.72 26.55
N TRP A 266 14.76 2.87 26.77
CA TRP A 266 14.99 3.40 28.12
C TRP A 266 13.68 3.69 28.85
N VAL A 267 12.69 4.27 28.16
CA VAL A 267 11.36 4.52 28.73
C VAL A 267 10.68 3.21 29.11
N ALA A 268 10.77 2.17 28.26
CA ALA A 268 10.18 0.87 28.52
C ALA A 268 10.79 0.16 29.76
N GLU A 269 12.05 0.42 30.08
CA GLU A 269 12.72 -0.13 31.27
C GLU A 269 12.35 0.58 32.57
N THR A 270 11.78 1.80 32.50
CA THR A 270 11.29 2.51 33.69
C THR A 270 9.95 1.96 34.17
N SER A 271 9.71 1.99 35.49
CA SER A 271 8.45 1.51 36.09
C SER A 271 7.21 2.30 35.62
N TRP A 272 7.35 3.62 35.45
CA TRP A 272 6.29 4.47 34.93
C TRP A 272 6.05 4.24 33.43
N GLY A 273 7.10 4.13 32.62
CA GLY A 273 6.97 3.92 31.17
C GLY A 273 6.40 2.54 30.84
N ALA A 274 6.85 1.50 31.55
CA ALA A 274 6.27 0.16 31.46
C ALA A 274 4.78 0.17 31.82
N SER A 275 4.36 0.86 32.89
CA SER A 275 2.95 0.88 33.28
C SER A 275 2.05 1.69 32.35
N TRP A 276 2.53 2.82 31.82
CA TRP A 276 1.72 3.70 30.96
C TRP A 276 1.62 3.21 29.52
N PHE A 277 2.68 2.60 28.99
CA PHE A 277 2.74 2.19 27.58
C PHE A 277 2.47 0.69 27.36
N THR A 278 2.37 -0.11 28.43
CA THR A 278 1.88 -1.50 28.33
C THR A 278 0.35 -1.50 28.28
N LEU A 279 -0.18 -1.22 27.09
CA LEU A 279 -1.61 -1.13 26.86
C LEU A 279 -2.21 -2.50 26.52
N SER A 280 -3.43 -2.73 27.00
CA SER A 280 -4.22 -3.90 26.60
C SER A 280 -4.65 -3.76 25.13
N PRO A 281 -4.88 -4.89 24.42
CA PRO A 281 -5.37 -4.83 23.04
C PRO A 281 -6.63 -3.97 22.86
N VAL A 282 -7.57 -4.05 23.82
CA VAL A 282 -8.83 -3.27 23.78
C VAL A 282 -8.56 -1.77 24.00
N ALA A 283 -7.65 -1.41 24.92
CA ALA A 283 -7.28 -0.01 25.12
C ALA A 283 -6.63 0.58 23.86
N LEU A 284 -5.72 -0.17 23.22
CA LEU A 284 -5.11 0.23 21.95
C LEU A 284 -6.14 0.41 20.84
N CYS A 285 -7.17 -0.45 20.75
CA CYS A 285 -8.26 -0.27 19.79
C CYS A 285 -8.92 1.11 19.95
N TRP A 286 -9.28 1.48 21.18
CA TRP A 286 -9.90 2.78 21.44
C TRP A 286 -8.96 3.94 21.13
N CYS A 287 -7.67 3.82 21.46
CA CYS A 287 -6.66 4.82 21.06
C CYS A 287 -6.63 4.99 19.53
N LEU A 288 -6.61 3.90 18.76
CA LEU A 288 -6.61 3.94 17.29
C LEU A 288 -7.91 4.52 16.71
N ILE A 289 -9.06 4.21 17.32
CA ILE A 289 -10.37 4.76 16.91
C ILE A 289 -10.39 6.28 17.11
N ILE A 290 -10.01 6.75 18.30
CA ILE A 290 -9.95 8.19 18.63
C ILE A 290 -8.95 8.90 17.71
N TYR A 291 -7.79 8.28 17.52
CA TYR A 291 -6.75 8.79 16.65
C TYR A 291 -7.21 8.87 15.18
N GLY A 292 -7.83 7.82 14.64
CA GLY A 292 -8.35 7.80 13.27
C GLY A 292 -9.43 8.87 13.03
N LEU A 293 -10.27 9.15 14.05
CA LEU A 293 -11.21 10.27 14.00
C LEU A 293 -10.48 11.62 13.91
N ALA A 294 -9.49 11.85 14.78
CA ALA A 294 -8.69 13.07 14.75
C ALA A 294 -7.95 13.23 13.40
N ALA A 295 -7.30 12.17 12.93
CA ALA A 295 -6.54 12.13 11.68
C ALA A 295 -7.43 12.31 10.44
N SER A 296 -8.70 11.93 10.48
CA SER A 296 -9.66 12.15 9.38
C SER A 296 -10.18 13.60 9.31
N VAL A 297 -10.31 14.26 10.46
CA VAL A 297 -10.95 15.59 10.61
C VAL A 297 -9.96 16.75 10.53
N LEU A 298 -8.75 16.59 11.07
CA LEU A 298 -7.77 17.67 11.11
C LEU A 298 -7.33 18.09 9.69
N PRO A 299 -6.78 19.31 9.50
CA PRO A 299 -6.22 19.69 8.21
C PRO A 299 -5.10 18.75 7.74
N VAL A 300 -5.06 18.46 6.44
CA VAL A 300 -4.11 17.49 5.86
C VAL A 300 -2.65 17.88 6.13
N TRP A 301 -2.35 19.18 6.07
CA TRP A 301 -1.02 19.74 6.29
C TRP A 301 -0.58 19.73 7.76
N LEU A 302 -1.50 19.54 8.71
CA LEU A 302 -1.20 19.64 10.14
C LEU A 302 -0.72 18.31 10.71
N LEU A 303 -1.39 17.21 10.36
CA LEU A 303 -1.10 15.89 10.90
C LEU A 303 -0.76 14.87 9.81
N LEU A 304 -1.67 14.66 8.85
CA LEU A 304 -1.58 13.59 7.86
C LEU A 304 -0.28 13.68 7.03
N ALA A 305 -0.12 14.75 6.25
CA ALA A 305 1.02 14.89 5.34
C ALA A 305 2.38 14.97 6.05
N PRO A 306 2.55 15.74 7.16
CA PRO A 306 3.82 15.75 7.89
C PRO A 306 4.17 14.40 8.51
N ARG A 307 3.19 13.68 9.05
CA ARG A 307 3.40 12.35 9.64
C ARG A 307 3.77 11.33 8.58
N ASP A 308 3.04 11.30 7.48
CA ASP A 308 3.28 10.37 6.38
C ASP A 308 4.66 10.65 5.75
N TYR A 309 5.02 11.91 5.58
CA TYR A 309 6.35 12.32 5.15
C TYR A 309 7.45 11.95 6.15
N LEU A 310 7.23 12.16 7.46
CA LEU A 310 8.15 11.73 8.50
C LEU A 310 8.38 10.21 8.46
N SER A 311 7.29 9.44 8.35
CA SER A 311 7.36 8.00 8.26
C SER A 311 8.18 7.56 7.04
N THR A 312 8.05 8.25 5.91
CA THR A 312 8.75 7.93 4.65
C THR A 312 10.26 7.85 4.83
N PHE A 313 10.86 8.70 5.66
CA PHE A 313 12.29 8.61 5.94
C PHE A 313 12.68 7.31 6.62
N MET A 314 11.88 6.86 7.60
CA MET A 314 12.08 5.54 8.19
C MET A 314 11.79 4.44 7.18
N LYS A 315 10.72 4.58 6.40
CA LYS A 315 10.29 3.62 5.39
C LYS A 315 11.40 3.32 4.37
N VAL A 316 11.81 4.35 3.66
CA VAL A 316 12.84 4.25 2.62
C VAL A 316 14.21 3.97 3.25
N GLY A 317 14.53 4.60 4.39
CA GLY A 317 15.81 4.44 5.07
C GLY A 317 16.06 3.02 5.56
N ALA A 318 15.10 2.39 6.22
CA ALA A 318 15.26 1.02 6.72
C ALA A 318 15.32 0.00 5.55
N ILE A 319 14.50 0.17 4.52
CA ILE A 319 14.53 -0.70 3.33
C ILE A 319 15.85 -0.53 2.56
N ALA A 320 16.37 0.69 2.45
CA ALA A 320 17.70 0.93 1.88
C ALA A 320 18.80 0.29 2.73
N LEU A 321 18.71 0.37 4.07
CA LEU A 321 19.63 -0.28 4.98
C LEU A 321 19.64 -1.80 4.80
N ILE A 322 18.46 -2.42 4.66
CA ILE A 322 18.33 -3.86 4.36
C ILE A 322 18.94 -4.18 3.00
N ALA A 323 18.64 -3.40 1.95
CA ALA A 323 19.17 -3.62 0.62
C ALA A 323 20.70 -3.56 0.58
N ILE A 324 21.29 -2.55 1.22
CA ILE A 324 22.75 -2.43 1.39
C ILE A 324 23.28 -3.62 2.20
N GLY A 325 22.60 -3.98 3.29
CA GLY A 325 22.92 -5.13 4.10
C GLY A 325 22.96 -6.43 3.30
N ILE A 326 22.00 -6.65 2.40
CA ILE A 326 21.96 -7.82 1.49
C ILE A 326 23.14 -7.79 0.52
N VAL A 327 23.47 -6.63 -0.07
CA VAL A 327 24.59 -6.49 -1.01
C VAL A 327 25.94 -6.79 -0.36
N ILE A 328 26.10 -6.44 0.92
CA ILE A 328 27.32 -6.69 1.69
C ILE A 328 27.35 -8.12 2.24
N ALA A 329 26.30 -8.55 2.93
CA ALA A 329 26.22 -9.86 3.59
C ALA A 329 26.07 -11.02 2.60
N ARG A 330 25.54 -10.74 1.39
CA ARG A 330 25.35 -11.70 0.30
C ARG A 330 24.69 -13.01 0.76
N PRO A 331 23.53 -12.96 1.44
CA PRO A 331 22.91 -14.16 1.97
C PRO A 331 22.42 -15.09 0.85
N GLU A 332 22.48 -16.38 1.10
CA GLU A 332 21.95 -17.41 0.21
C GLU A 332 20.45 -17.58 0.41
N MET A 333 19.73 -17.78 -0.69
CA MET A 333 18.30 -18.09 -0.67
C MET A 333 18.09 -19.53 -0.21
N GLN A 334 17.48 -19.70 0.96
CA GLN A 334 17.17 -21.00 1.57
C GLN A 334 15.81 -21.53 1.09
N ALA A 335 14.90 -20.65 0.68
CA ALA A 335 13.66 -21.05 0.04
C ALA A 335 13.95 -21.64 -1.35
N PRO A 336 13.23 -22.71 -1.78
CA PRO A 336 13.35 -23.22 -3.13
C PRO A 336 12.79 -22.21 -4.15
N ALA A 337 13.21 -22.32 -5.42
CA ALA A 337 12.68 -21.49 -6.50
C ALA A 337 11.16 -21.65 -6.61
N ILE A 338 10.69 -22.90 -6.63
CA ILE A 338 9.28 -23.29 -6.56
C ILE A 338 9.18 -24.40 -5.52
N SER A 339 8.31 -24.21 -4.53
CA SER A 339 8.08 -25.18 -3.46
C SER A 339 7.02 -26.22 -3.85
N GLN A 340 7.06 -27.40 -3.23
CA GLN A 340 6.00 -28.42 -3.38
C GLN A 340 4.61 -27.89 -2.97
N PHE A 341 4.55 -26.90 -2.06
CA PHE A 341 3.28 -26.31 -1.63
C PHE A 341 2.63 -25.46 -2.73
N ALA A 342 3.41 -24.94 -3.68
CA ALA A 342 2.90 -24.18 -4.81
C ALA A 342 2.03 -25.03 -5.75
N THR A 343 2.38 -26.31 -5.91
CA THR A 343 1.69 -27.23 -6.81
C THR A 343 0.61 -28.05 -6.10
N ARG A 344 0.89 -28.53 -4.88
CA ARG A 344 -0.06 -29.34 -4.10
C ARG A 344 -1.17 -28.53 -3.43
N GLY A 345 -0.94 -27.24 -3.17
CA GLY A 345 -1.91 -26.35 -2.55
C GLY A 345 -2.19 -26.62 -1.07
N ASN A 346 -1.44 -27.51 -0.42
CA ASN A 346 -1.58 -27.86 0.99
C ASN A 346 -0.59 -27.11 1.90
N GLY A 347 -0.33 -25.83 1.58
CA GLY A 347 0.61 -24.98 2.31
C GLY A 347 0.23 -24.79 3.78
N PRO A 348 1.17 -24.93 4.74
CA PRO A 348 0.91 -24.72 6.17
C PRO A 348 0.48 -23.29 6.53
N VAL A 349 1.01 -22.29 5.83
CA VAL A 349 0.76 -20.87 6.12
C VAL A 349 -0.62 -20.46 5.64
N PHE A 350 -0.96 -20.87 4.42
CA PHE A 350 -2.30 -20.75 3.85
C PHE A 350 -2.54 -21.85 2.81
N ALA A 351 -3.78 -22.32 2.72
CA ALA A 351 -4.20 -23.31 1.73
C ALA A 351 -4.49 -22.68 0.37
N GLY A 352 -4.21 -23.44 -0.69
CA GLY A 352 -4.43 -23.06 -2.08
C GLY A 352 -3.18 -23.21 -2.96
N SER A 353 -3.38 -23.59 -4.22
CA SER A 353 -2.33 -23.65 -5.24
C SER A 353 -1.81 -22.26 -5.63
N LEU A 354 -0.65 -22.23 -6.31
CA LEU A 354 -0.01 -21.01 -6.80
C LEU A 354 -0.99 -20.10 -7.54
N PHE A 355 -1.70 -20.64 -8.54
CA PHE A 355 -2.81 -19.92 -9.17
C PHE A 355 -4.12 -20.33 -8.48
N PRO A 356 -4.96 -19.38 -8.05
CA PRO A 356 -4.78 -17.92 -8.09
C PRO A 356 -4.13 -17.31 -6.84
N PHE A 357 -3.91 -18.09 -5.77
CA PHE A 357 -3.69 -17.54 -4.43
C PHE A 357 -2.36 -16.80 -4.24
N LEU A 358 -1.30 -17.11 -4.99
CA LEU A 358 -0.06 -16.32 -4.95
C LEU A 358 -0.33 -14.84 -5.27
N PHE A 359 -1.11 -14.60 -6.32
CA PHE A 359 -1.43 -13.27 -6.84
C PHE A 359 -2.37 -12.51 -5.90
N ILE A 360 -3.25 -13.23 -5.20
CA ILE A 360 -4.11 -12.67 -4.14
C ILE A 360 -3.32 -12.32 -2.89
N THR A 361 -2.40 -13.20 -2.48
CA THR A 361 -1.58 -13.01 -1.28
C THR A 361 -0.58 -11.87 -1.47
N ILE A 362 0.05 -11.78 -2.65
CA ILE A 362 0.92 -10.67 -3.04
C ILE A 362 0.12 -9.67 -3.91
N ALA A 363 -0.98 -9.15 -3.38
CA ALA A 363 -1.70 -8.05 -4.05
C ALA A 363 -0.88 -6.76 -3.93
N CYS A 364 -0.74 -6.22 -2.71
CA CYS A 364 0.10 -5.04 -2.48
C CYS A 364 1.59 -5.36 -2.74
N GLY A 365 2.31 -4.42 -3.35
CA GLY A 365 3.65 -4.64 -3.92
C GLY A 365 3.65 -5.02 -5.41
N ALA A 366 2.52 -5.49 -5.97
CA ALA A 366 2.38 -5.81 -7.39
C ALA A 366 1.20 -5.09 -8.07
N LEU A 367 -0.03 -5.29 -7.58
CA LEU A 367 -1.23 -4.63 -8.05
C LEU A 367 -2.18 -4.50 -6.87
N SER A 368 -2.56 -3.28 -6.50
CA SER A 368 -3.37 -3.06 -5.29
C SER A 368 -4.55 -2.16 -5.56
N GLY A 369 -5.75 -2.60 -5.20
CA GLY A 369 -6.94 -1.76 -5.27
C GLY A 369 -6.88 -0.59 -4.30
N PHE A 370 -6.32 -0.76 -3.10
CA PHE A 370 -6.21 0.32 -2.11
C PHE A 370 -5.44 1.53 -2.65
N HIS A 371 -4.44 1.32 -3.50
CA HIS A 371 -3.66 2.40 -4.13
C HIS A 371 -4.54 3.31 -4.98
N SER A 372 -5.46 2.73 -5.74
CA SER A 372 -6.43 3.50 -6.55
C SER A 372 -7.28 4.44 -5.69
N LEU A 373 -7.49 4.13 -4.42
CA LEU A 373 -8.24 4.98 -3.49
C LEU A 373 -7.39 6.11 -2.94
N ILE A 374 -6.11 5.88 -2.68
CA ILE A 374 -5.18 6.97 -2.33
C ILE A 374 -5.01 7.91 -3.54
N SER A 375 -4.79 7.35 -4.72
CA SER A 375 -4.63 8.07 -6.00
C SER A 375 -5.88 8.82 -6.46
N SER A 376 -7.07 8.40 -6.05
CA SER A 376 -8.31 9.16 -6.32
C SER A 376 -8.79 10.01 -5.14
N GLY A 377 -8.23 9.81 -3.95
CA GLY A 377 -8.80 10.32 -2.71
C GLY A 377 -8.02 11.48 -2.09
N THR A 378 -6.74 11.28 -1.76
CA THR A 378 -5.93 12.30 -1.04
C THR A 378 -4.92 12.96 -1.96
N THR A 379 -4.13 12.18 -2.70
CA THR A 379 -3.06 12.69 -3.58
C THR A 379 -3.49 13.75 -4.59
N PRO A 380 -4.61 13.61 -5.35
CA PRO A 380 -5.00 14.61 -6.35
C PRO A 380 -5.39 15.96 -5.73
N LYS A 381 -5.76 15.96 -4.43
CA LYS A 381 -6.14 17.16 -3.67
C LYS A 381 -4.94 17.95 -3.15
N MET A 382 -3.74 17.37 -3.24
CA MET A 382 -2.50 18.00 -2.78
C MET A 382 -1.49 18.29 -3.91
N LEU A 383 -1.75 17.78 -5.12
CA LEU A 383 -0.85 17.86 -6.26
C LEU A 383 -0.63 19.29 -6.76
N GLU A 384 0.61 19.73 -6.92
CA GLU A 384 0.90 21.08 -7.44
C GLU A 384 0.78 21.16 -8.96
N LYS A 385 1.22 20.12 -9.67
CA LYS A 385 1.28 20.06 -11.14
C LYS A 385 1.02 18.66 -11.69
N GLU A 386 0.41 18.56 -12.86
CA GLU A 386 0.13 17.27 -13.52
C GLU A 386 1.42 16.50 -13.87
N SER A 387 2.51 17.18 -14.23
CA SER A 387 3.80 16.55 -14.55
C SER A 387 4.42 15.79 -13.38
N GLN A 388 4.03 16.11 -12.14
CA GLN A 388 4.50 15.41 -10.93
C GLN A 388 3.84 14.04 -10.75
N MET A 389 2.70 13.77 -11.42
CA MET A 389 1.95 12.53 -11.23
C MET A 389 2.75 11.26 -11.58
N ARG A 390 3.68 11.34 -12.56
CA ARG A 390 4.54 10.20 -12.89
C ARG A 390 5.51 9.87 -11.76
N LEU A 391 6.08 10.89 -11.11
CA LEU A 391 6.94 10.70 -9.94
C LEU A 391 6.13 10.13 -8.76
N ILE A 392 4.97 10.73 -8.48
CA ILE A 392 4.19 10.44 -7.28
C ILE A 392 3.51 9.07 -7.39
N GLY A 393 2.68 8.85 -8.41
CA GLY A 393 1.94 7.58 -8.58
C GLY A 393 2.87 6.45 -9.03
N TYR A 394 3.36 6.52 -10.27
CA TYR A 394 4.20 5.44 -10.83
C TYR A 394 5.47 5.21 -9.98
N GLY A 395 6.16 6.27 -9.58
CA GLY A 395 7.37 6.17 -8.77
C GLY A 395 7.10 5.70 -7.33
N GLY A 396 5.96 6.10 -6.74
CA GLY A 396 5.52 5.62 -5.43
C GLY A 396 5.30 4.10 -5.44
N MET A 397 4.56 3.60 -6.43
CA MET A 397 4.32 2.17 -6.61
C MET A 397 5.60 1.35 -6.86
N ILE A 398 6.56 1.86 -7.65
CA ILE A 398 7.88 1.22 -7.78
C ILE A 398 8.55 1.08 -6.41
N THR A 399 8.48 2.13 -5.59
CA THR A 399 9.13 2.13 -4.28
C THR A 399 8.48 1.11 -3.34
N GLU A 400 7.15 0.97 -3.37
CA GLU A 400 6.43 -0.08 -2.65
C GLU A 400 6.81 -1.48 -3.17
N SER A 401 6.89 -1.66 -4.48
CA SER A 401 7.29 -2.94 -5.08
C SER A 401 8.72 -3.34 -4.71
N PHE A 402 9.63 -2.38 -4.54
CA PHE A 402 10.96 -2.63 -4.01
C PHE A 402 10.93 -3.08 -2.54
N VAL A 403 10.07 -2.48 -1.72
CA VAL A 403 9.81 -2.94 -0.33
C VAL A 403 9.35 -4.40 -0.34
N ALA A 404 8.46 -4.78 -1.25
CA ALA A 404 7.97 -6.16 -1.38
C ALA A 404 9.07 -7.16 -1.77
N ILE A 405 10.02 -6.78 -2.64
CA ILE A 405 11.18 -7.61 -2.95
C ILE A 405 12.09 -7.77 -1.72
N MET A 406 12.32 -6.71 -0.93
CA MET A 406 13.11 -6.86 0.30
C MET A 406 12.41 -7.81 1.28
N ALA A 407 11.09 -7.69 1.45
CA ALA A 407 10.32 -8.58 2.31
C ALA A 407 10.41 -10.04 1.85
N LEU A 408 10.24 -10.31 0.55
CA LEU A 408 10.41 -11.65 -0.03
C LEU A 408 11.82 -12.21 0.24
N ILE A 409 12.87 -11.41 0.02
CA ILE A 409 14.25 -11.83 0.26
C ILE A 409 14.46 -12.16 1.73
N THR A 410 14.06 -11.27 2.65
CA THR A 410 14.25 -11.49 4.09
C THR A 410 13.57 -12.76 4.59
N ALA A 411 12.40 -13.12 4.05
CA ALA A 411 11.76 -14.41 4.36
C ALA A 411 12.49 -15.60 3.71
N SER A 412 12.96 -15.42 2.47
CA SER A 412 13.56 -16.50 1.67
C SER A 412 14.97 -16.89 2.12
N ILE A 413 15.69 -16.04 2.85
CA ILE A 413 17.00 -16.36 3.43
C ILE A 413 16.91 -17.13 4.75
N ILE A 414 15.71 -17.23 5.34
CA ILE A 414 15.49 -17.95 6.60
C ILE A 414 15.44 -19.45 6.30
N ASN A 415 16.06 -20.24 7.18
CA ASN A 415 15.95 -21.70 7.13
C ASN A 415 14.47 -22.11 7.07
N GLN A 416 14.13 -23.03 6.15
CA GLN A 416 12.73 -23.36 5.87
C GLN A 416 12.00 -23.94 7.08
N HIS A 417 12.66 -24.77 7.92
CA HIS A 417 12.03 -25.28 9.14
C HIS A 417 11.66 -24.13 10.08
N LEU A 418 12.57 -23.17 10.27
CA LEU A 418 12.33 -22.00 11.11
C LEU A 418 11.26 -21.08 10.52
N TYR A 419 11.25 -20.88 9.20
CA TYR A 419 10.20 -20.12 8.50
C TYR A 419 8.80 -20.70 8.80
N PHE A 420 8.63 -22.02 8.69
CA PHE A 420 7.35 -22.66 8.99
C PHE A 420 7.06 -22.69 10.50
N THR A 421 8.07 -22.77 11.38
CA THR A 421 7.87 -22.62 12.83
C THR A 421 7.25 -21.26 13.18
N ILE A 422 7.66 -20.19 12.51
CA ILE A 422 7.13 -18.84 12.75
C ILE A 422 5.74 -18.67 12.12
N ASN A 423 5.55 -19.11 10.88
CA ASN A 423 4.35 -18.76 10.09
C ASN A 423 3.22 -19.79 10.11
N ALA A 424 3.45 -21.03 10.56
CA ALA A 424 2.38 -22.01 10.67
C ALA A 424 1.47 -21.70 11.87
N PRO A 425 0.14 -21.90 11.75
CA PRO A 425 -0.80 -21.67 12.85
C PRO A 425 -0.51 -22.53 14.09
N ALA A 426 -0.80 -21.99 15.27
CA ALA A 426 -0.63 -22.70 16.55
C ALA A 426 -1.43 -24.01 16.64
N ALA A 427 -2.53 -24.11 15.89
CA ALA A 427 -3.32 -25.35 15.79
C ALA A 427 -2.53 -26.52 15.16
N GLN A 428 -1.54 -26.21 14.31
CA GLN A 428 -0.69 -27.21 13.66
C GLN A 428 0.60 -27.45 14.45
N THR A 429 1.23 -26.38 14.95
CA THR A 429 2.53 -26.46 15.61
C THR A 429 2.45 -26.88 17.07
N GLY A 430 1.27 -26.85 17.72
CA GLY A 430 1.12 -27.13 19.14
C GLY A 430 1.59 -26.01 20.08
N GLY A 431 2.17 -24.93 19.55
CA GLY A 431 2.53 -23.71 20.30
C GLY A 431 3.79 -23.80 21.16
N THR A 432 4.47 -24.95 21.20
CA THR A 432 5.76 -25.11 21.92
C THR A 432 6.88 -25.41 20.94
N ALA A 433 8.13 -25.13 21.31
CA ALA A 433 9.28 -25.38 20.44
C ALA A 433 9.41 -26.87 20.07
N ALA A 434 9.15 -27.79 21.00
CA ALA A 434 9.20 -29.22 20.75
C ALA A 434 8.13 -29.69 19.76
N THR A 435 6.87 -29.33 20.01
CA THR A 435 5.76 -29.70 19.11
C THR A 435 5.89 -29.07 17.73
N ALA A 436 6.44 -27.84 17.67
CA ALA A 436 6.71 -27.17 16.40
C ALA A 436 7.83 -27.86 15.61
N ALA A 437 8.91 -28.28 16.27
CA ALA A 437 10.00 -29.05 15.64
C ALA A 437 9.47 -30.34 15.01
N ASP A 438 8.68 -31.12 15.77
CA ASP A 438 8.07 -32.35 15.30
C ASP A 438 7.15 -32.13 14.09
N TYR A 439 6.41 -31.03 14.08
CA TYR A 439 5.54 -30.65 12.97
C TYR A 439 6.33 -30.29 11.72
N VAL A 440 7.29 -29.36 11.82
CA VAL A 440 8.02 -28.87 10.63
C VAL A 440 8.90 -29.94 10.00
N ASN A 441 9.43 -30.88 10.79
CA ASN A 441 10.22 -31.99 10.29
C ASN A 441 9.39 -32.99 9.46
N LYS A 442 8.06 -33.02 9.63
CA LYS A 442 7.14 -33.86 8.84
C LYS A 442 6.73 -33.21 7.51
N LEU A 443 7.10 -31.95 7.28
CA LEU A 443 6.73 -31.22 6.07
C LEU A 443 7.57 -31.59 4.84
N GLY A 444 8.58 -32.45 4.98
CA GLY A 444 9.45 -32.85 3.86
C GLY A 444 10.28 -31.70 3.31
N LEU A 445 10.79 -30.86 4.21
CA LEU A 445 11.61 -29.69 3.86
C LEU A 445 13.06 -30.10 3.61
N SER A 446 13.77 -29.32 2.79
CA SER A 446 15.20 -29.48 2.60
C SER A 446 15.98 -28.96 3.82
N GLY A 447 17.10 -29.62 4.15
CA GLY A 447 18.01 -29.23 5.23
C GLY A 447 17.94 -30.16 6.44
N ALA A 448 18.77 -29.87 7.45
CA ALA A 448 18.77 -30.63 8.70
C ALA A 448 17.45 -30.45 9.47
N PRO A 449 16.93 -31.51 10.12
CA PRO A 449 15.75 -31.41 10.98
C PRO A 449 15.94 -30.35 12.07
N ALA A 450 14.89 -29.57 12.35
CA ALA A 450 14.89 -28.61 13.43
C ALA A 450 14.77 -29.31 14.78
N THR A 451 15.43 -28.77 15.81
CA THR A 451 15.28 -29.20 17.20
C THR A 451 14.58 -28.13 18.05
N ALA A 452 13.98 -28.54 19.17
CA ALA A 452 13.39 -27.61 20.12
C ALA A 452 14.40 -26.58 20.64
N ASP A 453 15.64 -27.00 20.89
CA ASP A 453 16.72 -26.13 21.36
C ASP A 453 17.10 -25.09 20.32
N GLN A 454 17.18 -25.46 19.04
CA GLN A 454 17.44 -24.49 17.96
C GLN A 454 16.33 -23.43 17.87
N ILE A 455 15.06 -23.84 18.01
CA ILE A 455 13.93 -22.90 17.99
C ILE A 455 13.96 -21.97 19.21
N ASN A 456 14.26 -22.50 20.40
CA ASN A 456 14.39 -21.71 21.62
C ASN A 456 15.57 -20.73 21.55
N GLN A 457 16.73 -21.17 21.05
CA GLN A 457 17.89 -20.32 20.82
C GLN A 457 17.59 -19.22 19.80
N ALA A 458 16.86 -19.54 18.72
CA ALA A 458 16.42 -18.55 17.75
C ALA A 458 15.53 -17.49 18.41
N ALA A 459 14.59 -17.89 19.29
CA ALA A 459 13.76 -16.94 20.05
C ALA A 459 14.60 -16.06 20.99
N THR A 460 15.50 -16.66 21.76
CA THR A 460 16.39 -15.92 22.67
C THR A 460 17.29 -14.94 21.92
N SER A 461 17.78 -15.31 20.72
CA SER A 461 18.65 -14.45 19.91
C SER A 461 18.00 -13.13 19.49
N VAL A 462 16.67 -13.09 19.41
CA VAL A 462 15.90 -11.88 19.06
C VAL A 462 15.23 -11.24 20.28
N GLY A 463 15.53 -11.71 21.49
CA GLY A 463 14.96 -11.15 22.73
C GLY A 463 13.53 -11.60 23.04
N GLU A 464 13.05 -12.67 22.40
CA GLU A 464 11.67 -13.13 22.51
C GLU A 464 11.54 -14.43 23.31
N LYS A 465 10.44 -14.56 24.07
CA LYS A 465 10.15 -15.79 24.83
C LYS A 465 9.84 -16.98 23.92
N SER A 466 9.24 -16.71 22.76
CA SER A 466 8.95 -17.70 21.74
C SER A 466 8.75 -17.00 20.40
N ILE A 467 9.12 -17.70 19.33
CA ILE A 467 8.86 -17.31 17.93
C ILE A 467 7.85 -18.24 17.26
N VAL A 468 7.39 -19.28 17.95
CA VAL A 468 6.49 -20.30 17.43
C VAL A 468 5.12 -19.70 17.15
N SER A 469 4.60 -19.90 15.94
CA SER A 469 3.27 -19.42 15.49
C SER A 469 3.04 -17.92 15.65
N ARG A 470 4.11 -17.12 15.55
CA ARG A 470 3.99 -15.66 15.42
C ARG A 470 3.66 -15.32 13.97
N THR A 471 2.47 -15.75 13.56
CA THR A 471 1.95 -15.61 12.20
C THR A 471 1.71 -14.15 11.82
N GLY A 472 1.47 -13.89 10.53
CA GLY A 472 1.15 -12.55 10.04
C GLY A 472 2.32 -11.84 9.35
N GLY A 473 3.41 -12.55 9.06
CA GLY A 473 4.53 -12.05 8.25
C GLY A 473 5.50 -11.12 8.97
N ALA A 474 5.00 -10.21 9.81
CA ALA A 474 5.82 -9.24 10.55
C ALA A 474 7.00 -9.85 11.32
N PRO A 475 6.79 -10.92 12.11
CA PRO A 475 7.87 -11.49 12.91
C PRO A 475 8.92 -12.18 12.03
N THR A 476 8.52 -12.69 10.86
CA THR A 476 9.44 -13.33 9.91
C THR A 476 10.27 -12.30 9.16
N LEU A 477 9.65 -11.19 8.71
CA LEU A 477 10.37 -10.05 8.15
C LEU A 477 11.41 -9.53 9.15
N ALA A 478 10.99 -9.30 10.40
CA ALA A 478 11.85 -8.82 11.46
C ALA A 478 13.02 -9.78 11.74
N PHE A 479 12.75 -11.08 11.77
CA PHE A 479 13.79 -12.09 11.94
C PHE A 479 14.79 -12.06 10.78
N GLY A 480 14.32 -12.09 9.53
CA GLY A 480 15.18 -12.04 8.35
C GLY A 480 15.99 -10.73 8.24
N MET A 481 15.37 -9.60 8.56
CA MET A 481 16.05 -8.31 8.64
C MET A 481 17.16 -8.32 9.70
N SER A 482 16.87 -8.82 10.91
CA SER A 482 17.87 -8.93 11.98
C SER A 482 19.04 -9.85 11.60
N GLU A 483 18.79 -10.94 10.85
CA GLU A 483 19.82 -11.84 10.34
C GLU A 483 20.78 -11.16 9.36
N VAL A 484 20.26 -10.31 8.48
CA VAL A 484 21.08 -9.53 7.54
C VAL A 484 21.86 -8.44 8.28
N LEU A 485 21.15 -7.63 9.08
CA LEU A 485 21.73 -6.43 9.67
C LEU A 485 22.73 -6.74 10.78
N GLN A 486 22.56 -7.81 11.57
CA GLN A 486 23.57 -8.19 12.57
C GLN A 486 24.93 -8.53 11.94
N ARG A 487 24.94 -9.08 10.71
CA ARG A 487 26.18 -9.49 10.01
C ARG A 487 26.97 -8.29 9.51
N VAL A 488 26.28 -7.17 9.24
CA VAL A 488 26.87 -5.97 8.64
C VAL A 488 27.07 -4.86 9.69
N PHE A 489 26.11 -4.70 10.59
CA PHE A 489 26.02 -3.60 11.55
C PHE A 489 25.84 -4.14 12.99
N GLY A 490 26.97 -4.34 13.67
CA GLY A 490 27.03 -4.43 15.13
C GLY A 490 26.90 -5.81 15.79
N GLY A 491 27.08 -6.90 15.04
CA GLY A 491 27.27 -8.25 15.60
C GLY A 491 26.04 -8.83 16.33
N ALA A 492 26.20 -10.00 16.93
CA ALA A 492 25.09 -10.78 17.51
C ALA A 492 24.33 -10.04 18.63
N GLY A 493 25.00 -9.14 19.36
CA GLY A 493 24.38 -8.36 20.45
C GLY A 493 23.30 -7.38 20.01
N LEU A 494 23.27 -6.97 18.74
CA LEU A 494 22.24 -6.07 18.19
C LEU A 494 21.09 -6.79 17.49
N LYS A 495 21.07 -8.12 17.45
CA LYS A 495 20.04 -8.86 16.71
C LYS A 495 18.63 -8.58 17.27
N ALA A 496 18.47 -8.60 18.59
CA ALA A 496 17.22 -8.25 19.26
C ALA A 496 16.79 -6.80 18.96
N PHE A 497 17.75 -5.86 18.98
CA PHE A 497 17.49 -4.47 18.60
C PHE A 497 16.95 -4.36 17.17
N TRP A 498 17.60 -5.02 16.20
CA TRP A 498 17.16 -5.00 14.80
C TRP A 498 15.80 -5.67 14.59
N TYR A 499 15.52 -6.75 15.32
CA TYR A 499 14.24 -7.44 15.30
C TYR A 499 13.10 -6.54 15.81
N HIS A 500 13.25 -5.96 17.01
CA HIS A 500 12.24 -5.06 17.57
C HIS A 500 12.10 -3.75 16.79
N PHE A 501 13.21 -3.23 16.25
CA PHE A 501 13.20 -2.11 15.31
C PHE A 501 12.33 -2.42 14.09
N ALA A 502 12.48 -3.60 13.48
CA ALA A 502 11.70 -4.02 12.32
C ALA A 502 10.20 -4.16 12.61
N ILE A 503 9.83 -4.73 13.77
CA ILE A 503 8.41 -4.85 14.18
C ILE A 503 7.77 -3.47 14.36
N MET A 504 8.45 -2.56 15.06
CA MET A 504 7.95 -1.20 15.28
C MET A 504 7.88 -0.39 13.97
N PHE A 505 8.90 -0.53 13.13
CA PHE A 505 8.96 0.03 11.79
C PHE A 505 7.75 -0.38 10.95
N GLU A 506 7.39 -1.67 10.98
CA GLU A 506 6.21 -2.15 10.26
C GLU A 506 4.93 -1.58 10.85
N ALA A 507 4.76 -1.56 12.17
CA ALA A 507 3.58 -0.97 12.79
C ALA A 507 3.38 0.51 12.40
N LEU A 508 4.47 1.27 12.25
CA LEU A 508 4.44 2.63 11.71
C LEU A 508 3.90 2.69 10.27
N PHE A 509 4.27 1.73 9.40
CA PHE A 509 3.76 1.66 8.03
C PHE A 509 2.25 1.48 8.00
N ILE A 510 1.76 0.56 8.80
CA ILE A 510 0.35 0.19 8.79
C ILE A 510 -0.50 1.35 9.30
N LEU A 511 -0.03 2.05 10.33
CA LEU A 511 -0.76 3.17 10.92
C LEU A 511 -0.94 4.34 9.93
N THR A 512 0.06 4.66 9.09
CA THR A 512 -0.11 5.68 8.04
C THR A 512 -1.18 5.30 7.00
N THR A 513 -1.29 4.02 6.67
CA THR A 513 -2.33 3.53 5.76
C THR A 513 -3.72 3.60 6.40
N VAL A 514 -3.84 3.33 7.70
CA VAL A 514 -5.10 3.50 8.46
C VAL A 514 -5.57 4.96 8.44
N ASP A 515 -4.66 5.92 8.57
CA ASP A 515 -4.98 7.35 8.56
C ASP A 515 -5.49 7.83 7.21
N ALA A 516 -4.68 7.59 6.17
CA ALA A 516 -5.03 7.95 4.81
C ALA A 516 -6.31 7.21 4.37
N GLY A 517 -6.42 5.93 4.70
CA GLY A 517 -7.58 5.10 4.43
C GLY A 517 -8.85 5.64 5.09
N THR A 518 -8.80 6.02 6.37
CA THR A 518 -9.96 6.58 7.09
C THR A 518 -10.43 7.88 6.45
N ARG A 519 -9.50 8.77 6.07
CA ARG A 519 -9.84 10.02 5.38
C ARG A 519 -10.43 9.77 3.99
N VAL A 520 -9.88 8.84 3.22
CA VAL A 520 -10.43 8.49 1.90
C VAL A 520 -11.82 7.89 2.04
N ASN A 521 -12.03 7.00 3.00
CA ASN A 521 -13.31 6.36 3.25
C ASN A 521 -14.38 7.39 3.67
N ARG A 522 -13.99 8.44 4.41
CA ARG A 522 -14.85 9.62 4.64
C ARG A 522 -15.28 10.28 3.32
N PHE A 523 -14.33 10.59 2.43
CA PHE A 523 -14.66 11.23 1.15
C PHE A 523 -15.66 10.37 0.35
N MET A 524 -15.43 9.06 0.32
CA MET A 524 -16.31 8.12 -0.35
C MET A 524 -17.72 8.09 0.26
N LEU A 525 -17.83 8.10 1.59
CA LEU A 525 -19.12 8.16 2.26
C LEU A 525 -19.84 9.49 1.97
N SER A 526 -19.11 10.61 2.03
CA SER A 526 -19.66 11.93 1.70
C SER A 526 -20.17 12.01 0.27
N ASP A 527 -19.41 11.46 -0.70
CA ASP A 527 -19.81 11.39 -2.12
C ASP A 527 -21.05 10.49 -2.30
N ALA A 528 -21.06 9.30 -1.67
CA ALA A 528 -22.16 8.35 -1.75
C ALA A 528 -23.45 8.95 -1.20
N LEU A 529 -23.41 9.55 0.00
CA LEU A 529 -24.57 10.18 0.62
C LEU A 529 -25.02 11.44 -0.15
N GLY A 530 -24.07 12.22 -0.67
CA GLY A 530 -24.32 13.40 -1.48
C GLY A 530 -25.09 13.11 -2.77
N ASN A 531 -25.11 11.86 -3.24
CA ASN A 531 -25.84 11.44 -4.44
C ASN A 531 -27.35 11.22 -4.22
N PHE A 532 -27.83 11.13 -2.98
CA PHE A 532 -29.28 10.99 -2.69
C PHE A 532 -30.07 12.30 -2.83
N GLY A 533 -29.40 13.44 -3.01
CA GLY A 533 -30.05 14.74 -3.18
C GLY A 533 -30.62 15.31 -1.88
N GLY A 534 -31.49 16.32 -2.02
CA GLY A 534 -32.12 16.99 -0.86
C GLY A 534 -31.10 17.61 0.11
N PRO A 535 -31.34 17.53 1.44
CA PRO A 535 -30.40 18.04 2.45
C PRO A 535 -29.01 17.40 2.38
N LEU A 536 -28.92 16.15 1.94
CA LEU A 536 -27.66 15.40 1.84
C LEU A 536 -26.76 15.90 0.71
N ALA A 537 -27.28 16.66 -0.26
CA ALA A 537 -26.48 17.27 -1.32
C ALA A 537 -25.36 18.19 -0.77
N LYS A 538 -25.54 18.75 0.44
CA LYS A 538 -24.52 19.55 1.13
C LYS A 538 -23.24 18.75 1.42
N LEU A 539 -23.32 17.42 1.53
CA LEU A 539 -22.17 16.54 1.74
C LEU A 539 -21.20 16.50 0.56
N ARG A 540 -21.62 16.98 -0.62
CA ARG A 540 -20.71 17.16 -1.77
C ARG A 540 -19.73 18.31 -1.56
N ASN A 541 -20.00 19.22 -0.63
CA ASN A 541 -19.07 20.30 -0.30
C ASN A 541 -18.04 19.78 0.72
N PRO A 542 -16.77 19.58 0.32
CA PRO A 542 -15.74 19.04 1.21
C PRO A 542 -15.44 19.99 2.39
N SER A 543 -15.70 21.30 2.24
CA SER A 543 -15.44 22.30 3.28
C SER A 543 -16.58 22.39 4.32
N TRP A 544 -17.67 21.64 4.16
CA TRP A 544 -18.79 21.64 5.11
C TRP A 544 -18.49 20.81 6.36
N ARG A 545 -18.00 21.49 7.41
CA ARG A 545 -17.49 20.87 8.66
C ARG A 545 -18.43 19.87 9.35
N PRO A 546 -19.74 20.15 9.53
CA PRO A 546 -20.65 19.16 10.11
C PRO A 546 -20.69 17.86 9.29
N GLY A 547 -20.68 17.96 7.96
CA GLY A 547 -20.62 16.81 7.07
C GLY A 547 -19.32 16.00 7.24
N VAL A 548 -18.18 16.70 7.33
CA VAL A 548 -16.86 16.09 7.59
C VAL A 548 -16.87 15.32 8.91
N TRP A 549 -17.40 15.90 10.00
CA TRP A 549 -17.45 15.26 11.32
C TRP A 549 -18.36 14.05 11.34
N ILE A 550 -19.59 14.17 10.81
CA ILE A 550 -20.56 13.08 10.80
C ILE A 550 -20.05 11.91 9.96
N CYS A 551 -19.52 12.18 8.76
CA CYS A 551 -18.99 11.12 7.90
C CYS A 551 -17.73 10.47 8.51
N SER A 552 -16.85 11.25 9.15
CA SER A 552 -15.69 10.69 9.87
C SER A 552 -16.12 9.77 11.00
N LEU A 553 -17.08 10.23 11.82
CA LEU A 553 -17.59 9.46 12.95
C LEU A 553 -18.25 8.16 12.48
N ALA A 554 -19.05 8.20 11.42
CA ALA A 554 -19.70 7.02 10.85
C ALA A 554 -18.68 6.00 10.34
N VAL A 555 -17.66 6.46 9.58
CA VAL A 555 -16.59 5.61 9.06
C VAL A 555 -15.78 4.98 10.18
N VAL A 556 -15.37 5.78 11.17
CA VAL A 556 -14.57 5.33 12.31
C VAL A 556 -15.34 4.39 13.21
N ALA A 557 -16.63 4.65 13.44
CA ALA A 557 -17.50 3.72 14.15
C ALA A 557 -17.64 2.38 13.38
N ALA A 558 -17.79 2.43 12.05
CA ALA A 558 -17.92 1.23 11.23
C ALA A 558 -16.67 0.36 11.31
N TRP A 559 -15.48 0.86 10.95
CA TRP A 559 -14.27 0.03 11.00
C TRP A 559 -13.81 -0.25 12.44
N GLY A 560 -14.02 0.69 13.36
CA GLY A 560 -13.68 0.55 14.78
C GLY A 560 -14.51 -0.53 15.48
N SER A 561 -15.80 -0.68 15.14
CA SER A 561 -16.63 -1.77 15.64
C SER A 561 -16.12 -3.14 15.20
N ILE A 562 -15.69 -3.27 13.94
CA ILE A 562 -15.09 -4.48 13.39
C ILE A 562 -13.73 -4.75 14.06
N LEU A 563 -12.92 -3.71 14.31
CA LEU A 563 -11.66 -3.84 15.05
C LEU A 563 -11.89 -4.38 16.47
N LEU A 564 -12.83 -3.80 17.22
CA LEU A 564 -13.15 -4.22 18.58
C LEU A 564 -13.67 -5.66 18.61
N MET A 565 -14.55 -6.03 17.67
CA MET A 565 -14.97 -7.42 17.48
C MET A 565 -13.76 -8.33 17.23
N GLY A 566 -12.84 -7.90 16.37
CA GLY A 566 -11.63 -8.65 16.06
C GLY A 566 -10.73 -8.92 17.25
N VAL A 567 -10.57 -7.96 18.15
CA VAL A 567 -9.68 -8.08 19.30
C VAL A 567 -10.34 -8.81 20.48
N THR A 568 -11.67 -8.74 20.60
CA THR A 568 -12.42 -9.39 21.68
C THR A 568 -12.86 -10.82 21.34
N ASP A 569 -12.87 -11.20 20.06
CA ASP A 569 -13.28 -12.51 19.57
C ASP A 569 -12.16 -13.15 18.72
N PRO A 570 -11.18 -13.85 19.32
CA PRO A 570 -9.96 -14.30 18.63
C PRO A 570 -10.20 -15.39 17.58
N LEU A 571 -11.26 -16.19 17.76
CA LEU A 571 -11.67 -17.30 16.88
C LEU A 571 -12.85 -16.90 15.99
N GLY A 572 -13.62 -15.90 16.41
CA GLY A 572 -14.81 -15.39 15.75
C GLY A 572 -14.70 -14.00 15.07
N GLY A 573 -13.58 -13.28 15.18
CA GLY A 573 -13.43 -11.88 14.73
C GLY A 573 -12.69 -11.67 13.39
N ILE A 574 -12.02 -10.52 13.21
CA ILE A 574 -11.26 -10.09 12.01
C ILE A 574 -10.23 -11.10 11.48
N ASN A 575 -9.72 -12.03 12.29
CA ASN A 575 -8.82 -13.08 11.78
C ASN A 575 -9.49 -13.89 10.64
N THR A 576 -10.82 -13.91 10.59
CA THR A 576 -11.62 -14.46 9.48
C THR A 576 -11.83 -13.47 8.31
N LEU A 577 -11.64 -12.17 8.49
CA LEU A 577 -11.65 -11.21 7.38
C LEU A 577 -10.29 -11.12 6.68
N PHE A 578 -9.21 -11.59 7.30
CA PHE A 578 -7.88 -11.58 6.69
C PHE A 578 -7.82 -12.39 5.37
N PRO A 579 -8.41 -13.60 5.25
CA PRO A 579 -8.51 -14.30 3.96
C PRO A 579 -9.30 -13.54 2.89
N LEU A 580 -10.24 -12.67 3.28
CA LEU A 580 -10.96 -11.81 2.34
C LEU A 580 -10.16 -10.57 1.94
N PHE A 581 -9.18 -10.15 2.73
CA PHE A 581 -8.38 -8.94 2.49
C PHE A 581 -7.80 -8.91 1.07
N GLY A 582 -7.07 -9.96 0.69
CA GLY A 582 -6.42 -10.02 -0.64
C GLY A 582 -7.43 -10.00 -1.79
N ILE A 583 -8.51 -10.79 -1.66
CA ILE A 583 -9.56 -10.87 -2.68
C ILE A 583 -10.28 -9.54 -2.80
N ALA A 584 -10.70 -8.93 -1.69
CA ALA A 584 -11.38 -7.64 -1.69
C ALA A 584 -10.50 -6.52 -2.25
N ASN A 585 -9.20 -6.53 -1.94
CA ASN A 585 -8.24 -5.58 -2.50
C ASN A 585 -8.08 -5.74 -4.02
N GLN A 586 -8.04 -6.97 -4.54
CA GLN A 586 -7.95 -7.20 -5.99
C GLN A 586 -9.27 -6.92 -6.71
N LEU A 587 -10.43 -7.23 -6.09
CA LEU A 587 -11.73 -6.83 -6.64
C LEU A 587 -11.84 -5.31 -6.80
N LEU A 588 -11.26 -4.55 -5.86
CA LEU A 588 -11.13 -3.11 -5.97
C LEU A 588 -10.19 -2.67 -7.11
N ALA A 589 -9.07 -3.37 -7.32
CA ALA A 589 -8.18 -3.15 -8.46
C ALA A 589 -8.92 -3.36 -9.79
N ALA A 590 -9.72 -4.42 -9.90
CA ALA A 590 -10.53 -4.71 -11.08
C ALA A 590 -11.54 -3.59 -11.38
N ILE A 591 -12.18 -3.02 -10.36
CA ILE A 591 -13.06 -1.85 -10.51
C ILE A 591 -12.27 -0.65 -11.06
N ALA A 592 -11.11 -0.37 -10.47
CA ALA A 592 -10.25 0.74 -10.90
C ALA A 592 -9.79 0.58 -12.36
N LEU A 593 -9.25 -0.58 -12.71
CA LEU A 593 -8.78 -0.89 -14.05
C LEU A 593 -9.91 -0.90 -15.08
N THR A 594 -11.13 -1.32 -14.69
CA THR A 594 -12.32 -1.20 -15.54
C THR A 594 -12.62 0.26 -15.85
N VAL A 595 -12.69 1.12 -14.83
CA VAL A 595 -12.94 2.56 -15.01
C VAL A 595 -11.85 3.20 -15.87
N ILE A 596 -10.57 2.89 -15.60
CA ILE A 596 -9.44 3.39 -16.40
C ILE A 596 -9.60 2.99 -17.87
N THR A 597 -9.85 1.71 -18.14
CA THR A 597 -9.96 1.18 -19.51
C THR A 597 -11.09 1.87 -20.26
N VAL A 598 -12.26 2.05 -19.62
CA VAL A 598 -13.39 2.76 -20.19
C VAL A 598 -13.04 4.22 -20.50
N VAL A 599 -12.40 4.94 -19.59
CA VAL A 599 -12.01 6.34 -19.80
C VAL A 599 -11.00 6.48 -20.94
N VAL A 600 -10.01 5.58 -21.04
CA VAL A 600 -9.04 5.54 -22.15
C VAL A 600 -9.74 5.34 -23.49
N ILE A 601 -10.71 4.42 -23.56
CA ILE A 601 -11.50 4.19 -24.79
C ILE A 601 -12.35 5.41 -25.13
N LYS A 602 -13.07 5.99 -24.15
CA LYS A 602 -13.89 7.20 -24.34
C LYS A 602 -13.07 8.42 -24.81
N LYS A 603 -11.79 8.49 -24.47
CA LYS A 603 -10.86 9.51 -24.99
C LYS A 603 -10.38 9.28 -26.42
N GLY A 604 -10.88 8.25 -27.12
CA GLY A 604 -10.43 7.90 -28.47
C GLY A 604 -9.04 7.27 -28.50
N LEU A 605 -8.55 6.77 -27.37
CA LEU A 605 -7.22 6.15 -27.25
C LEU A 605 -7.28 4.62 -27.32
N LEU A 606 -8.21 4.06 -28.11
CA LEU A 606 -8.45 2.62 -28.23
C LEU A 606 -7.17 1.82 -28.51
N ARG A 607 -6.28 2.32 -29.37
CA ARG A 607 -4.98 1.68 -29.69
C ARG A 607 -4.05 1.49 -28.48
N TRP A 608 -4.28 2.23 -27.40
CA TRP A 608 -3.51 2.15 -26.15
C TRP A 608 -4.32 1.52 -25.00
N ALA A 609 -5.57 1.10 -25.23
CA ALA A 609 -6.42 0.50 -24.20
C ALA A 609 -5.87 -0.85 -23.68
N TRP A 610 -4.96 -1.50 -24.41
CA TRP A 610 -4.28 -2.71 -23.95
C TRP A 610 -3.40 -2.47 -22.72
N ILE A 611 -2.90 -1.24 -22.51
CA ILE A 611 -2.02 -0.87 -21.38
C ILE A 611 -2.74 -1.11 -20.04
N PRO A 612 -3.95 -0.56 -19.80
CA PRO A 612 -4.75 -0.94 -18.62
C PRO A 612 -5.56 -2.23 -18.82
N GLY A 613 -5.88 -2.61 -20.06
CA GLY A 613 -6.74 -3.76 -20.37
C GLY A 613 -6.10 -5.12 -20.11
N ILE A 614 -4.80 -5.31 -20.39
CA ILE A 614 -4.11 -6.59 -20.09
C ILE A 614 -4.05 -6.84 -18.57
N PRO A 615 -3.59 -5.87 -17.74
CA PRO A 615 -3.68 -6.00 -16.28
C PRO A 615 -5.10 -6.27 -15.79
N LEU A 616 -6.12 -5.62 -16.36
CA LEU A 616 -7.52 -5.85 -16.01
C LEU A 616 -7.94 -7.30 -16.22
N LEU A 617 -7.65 -7.86 -17.40
CA LEU A 617 -8.03 -9.23 -17.72
C LEU A 617 -7.29 -10.24 -16.83
N TRP A 618 -6.01 -9.99 -16.55
CA TRP A 618 -5.23 -10.81 -15.63
C TRP A 618 -5.80 -10.78 -14.21
N ASP A 619 -6.09 -9.58 -13.70
CA ASP A 619 -6.64 -9.38 -12.37
C ASP A 619 -8.04 -10.00 -12.21
N LEU A 620 -8.91 -9.85 -13.22
CA LEU A 620 -10.21 -10.52 -13.26
C LEU A 620 -10.06 -12.04 -13.26
N ALA A 621 -9.14 -12.59 -14.05
CA ALA A 621 -8.90 -14.03 -14.11
C ALA A 621 -8.43 -14.59 -12.75
N VAL A 622 -7.46 -13.93 -12.12
CA VAL A 622 -6.97 -14.27 -10.78
C VAL A 622 -8.10 -14.20 -9.76
N THR A 623 -8.79 -13.07 -9.72
CA THR A 623 -9.67 -12.72 -8.61
C THR A 623 -11.00 -13.46 -8.69
N LEU A 624 -11.60 -13.58 -9.87
CA LEU A 624 -12.82 -14.36 -10.04
C LEU A 624 -12.56 -15.85 -9.85
N THR A 625 -11.38 -16.37 -10.23
CA THR A 625 -11.01 -17.76 -9.91
C THR A 625 -10.85 -17.96 -8.41
N ALA A 626 -10.22 -17.02 -7.71
CA ALA A 626 -10.04 -17.11 -6.25
C ALA A 626 -11.40 -17.06 -5.53
N SER A 627 -12.26 -16.12 -5.90
CA SER A 627 -13.63 -16.03 -5.40
C SER A 627 -14.40 -17.32 -5.69
N TRP A 628 -14.32 -17.85 -6.92
CA TRP A 628 -14.96 -19.11 -7.27
C TRP A 628 -14.51 -20.27 -6.38
N GLN A 629 -13.20 -20.46 -6.21
CA GLN A 629 -12.66 -21.52 -5.34
C GLN A 629 -13.06 -21.32 -3.88
N LYS A 630 -13.05 -20.09 -3.36
CA LYS A 630 -13.51 -19.79 -2.00
C LYS A 630 -15.01 -20.03 -1.80
N ILE A 631 -15.84 -19.87 -2.82
CA ILE A 631 -17.29 -20.07 -2.73
C ILE A 631 -17.65 -21.55 -2.94
N PHE A 632 -17.07 -22.20 -3.95
CA PHE A 632 -17.57 -23.49 -4.45
C PHE A 632 -16.64 -24.69 -4.24
N SER A 633 -15.43 -24.52 -3.70
CA SER A 633 -14.51 -25.65 -3.49
C SER A 633 -15.06 -26.65 -2.46
N GLY A 634 -14.96 -27.94 -2.79
CA GLY A 634 -15.25 -29.05 -1.89
C GLY A 634 -14.16 -29.31 -0.84
N ASP A 635 -13.01 -28.62 -0.91
CA ASP A 635 -11.98 -28.68 0.13
C ASP A 635 -12.31 -27.68 1.25
N PRO A 636 -12.55 -28.12 2.51
CA PRO A 636 -12.85 -27.22 3.63
C PRO A 636 -11.71 -26.29 4.03
N ALA A 637 -10.47 -26.52 3.58
CA ALA A 637 -9.36 -25.59 3.77
C ALA A 637 -9.45 -24.38 2.82
N VAL A 638 -10.19 -24.52 1.71
CA VAL A 638 -10.35 -23.49 0.68
C VAL A 638 -11.77 -22.92 0.68
N GLY A 639 -12.80 -23.76 0.61
CA GLY A 639 -14.20 -23.37 0.41
C GLY A 639 -14.91 -22.99 1.72
N TYR A 640 -15.39 -21.75 1.78
CA TYR A 640 -16.09 -21.21 2.96
C TYR A 640 -17.39 -21.96 3.26
N TRP A 641 -18.19 -22.28 2.24
CA TRP A 641 -19.47 -22.98 2.43
C TRP A 641 -19.30 -24.45 2.81
N THR A 642 -18.25 -25.10 2.31
CA THR A 642 -17.90 -26.47 2.72
C THR A 642 -17.46 -26.52 4.17
N GLN A 643 -16.62 -25.56 4.59
CA GLN A 643 -16.24 -25.43 5.99
C GLN A 643 -17.47 -25.16 6.88
N HIS A 644 -18.33 -24.22 6.46
CA HIS A 644 -19.59 -23.92 7.13
C HIS A 644 -20.45 -25.16 7.34
N SER A 645 -20.70 -25.95 6.28
CA SER A 645 -21.56 -27.13 6.35
C SER A 645 -20.98 -28.22 7.25
N GLN A 646 -19.66 -28.40 7.27
CA GLN A 646 -19.01 -29.38 8.13
C GLN A 646 -19.12 -29.00 9.62
N TYR A 647 -18.88 -27.74 9.96
CA TYR A 647 -19.01 -27.26 11.33
C TYR A 647 -20.47 -27.28 11.80
N LEU A 648 -21.42 -26.93 10.93
CA LEU A 648 -22.85 -27.02 11.21
C LEU A 648 -23.30 -28.47 11.43
N ALA A 649 -22.84 -29.40 10.58
CA ALA A 649 -23.11 -30.83 10.76
C ALA A 649 -22.51 -31.37 12.07
N ALA A 650 -21.31 -30.94 12.45
CA ALA A 650 -20.71 -31.28 13.74
C ALA A 650 -21.56 -30.78 14.92
N LYS A 651 -22.08 -29.56 14.84
CA LYS A 651 -23.01 -29.01 15.84
C LYS A 651 -24.30 -29.83 15.93
N HIS A 652 -24.91 -30.15 14.80
CA HIS A 652 -26.12 -30.98 14.76
C HIS A 652 -25.90 -32.41 15.27
N ALA A 653 -24.69 -32.95 15.12
CA ALA A 653 -24.28 -34.23 15.69
C ALA A 653 -23.98 -34.15 17.21
N GLY A 654 -24.28 -33.03 17.88
CA GLY A 654 -24.08 -32.84 19.31
C GLY A 654 -22.62 -32.64 19.73
N LYS A 655 -21.70 -32.39 18.78
CA LYS A 655 -20.28 -32.16 19.12
C LYS A 655 -20.11 -30.78 19.73
N THR A 656 -19.33 -30.71 20.81
CA THR A 656 -18.92 -29.45 21.44
C THR A 656 -17.55 -28.97 20.95
N ALA A 657 -16.82 -29.77 20.18
CA ALA A 657 -15.54 -29.39 19.56
C ALA A 657 -15.41 -30.04 18.18
N PHE A 658 -14.85 -29.32 17.21
CA PHE A 658 -14.61 -29.82 15.85
C PHE A 658 -13.55 -28.98 15.13
N GLY A 659 -12.61 -29.65 14.46
CA GLY A 659 -11.51 -29.00 13.76
C GLY A 659 -10.72 -28.06 14.68
N ALA A 660 -10.64 -26.79 14.31
CA ALA A 660 -9.98 -25.75 15.11
C ALA A 660 -10.79 -25.27 16.34
N ALA A 661 -12.10 -25.55 16.40
CA ALA A 661 -12.94 -25.12 17.52
C ALA A 661 -12.85 -26.09 18.70
N LYS A 662 -12.44 -25.58 19.87
CA LYS A 662 -12.21 -26.36 21.09
C LYS A 662 -13.42 -26.41 22.04
N ASN A 663 -14.44 -25.60 21.79
CA ASN A 663 -15.67 -25.58 22.59
C ASN A 663 -16.88 -25.11 21.76
N ALA A 664 -18.09 -25.25 22.31
CA ALA A 664 -19.34 -25.00 21.59
C ALA A 664 -19.47 -23.55 21.10
N ARG A 665 -18.97 -22.59 21.88
CA ARG A 665 -18.94 -21.18 21.50
C ARG A 665 -18.05 -20.96 20.27
N GLN A 666 -16.86 -21.53 20.27
CA GLN A 666 -15.93 -21.45 19.13
C GLN A 666 -16.47 -22.14 17.89
N LEU A 667 -17.27 -23.20 18.07
CA LEU A 667 -17.97 -23.86 16.98
C LEU A 667 -18.97 -22.91 16.32
N ASP A 668 -19.79 -22.21 17.12
CA ASP A 668 -20.76 -21.21 16.66
C ASP A 668 -20.09 -20.01 15.98
N GLU A 669 -18.95 -19.57 16.52
CA GLU A 669 -18.12 -18.51 15.94
C GLU A 669 -17.65 -18.88 14.52
N VAL A 670 -17.12 -20.09 14.31
CA VAL A 670 -16.68 -20.54 12.98
C VAL A 670 -17.87 -20.65 12.00
N ILE A 671 -19.02 -21.17 12.44
CA ILE A 671 -20.24 -21.26 11.62
C ILE A 671 -20.68 -19.87 11.15
N ARG A 672 -20.80 -18.92 12.07
CA ARG A 672 -21.18 -17.53 11.77
C ARG A 672 -20.20 -16.91 10.76
N ASN A 673 -18.91 -17.10 10.98
CA ASN A 673 -17.90 -16.43 10.18
C ASN A 673 -17.78 -16.96 8.77
N THR A 674 -17.83 -18.28 8.61
CA THR A 674 -17.81 -18.92 7.30
C THR A 674 -19.03 -18.50 6.47
N ALA A 675 -20.19 -18.30 7.10
CA ALA A 675 -21.36 -17.73 6.44
C ALA A 675 -21.14 -16.27 6.01
N ILE A 676 -20.59 -15.42 6.89
CA ILE A 676 -20.26 -14.03 6.55
C ILE A 676 -19.24 -13.98 5.40
N GLN A 677 -18.17 -14.76 5.48
CA GLN A 677 -17.13 -14.83 4.45
C GLN A 677 -17.69 -15.29 3.10
N GLY A 678 -18.45 -16.39 3.10
CA GLY A 678 -19.08 -16.93 1.91
C GLY A 678 -20.01 -15.91 1.24
N THR A 679 -20.84 -15.24 2.05
CA THR A 679 -21.79 -14.23 1.57
C THR A 679 -21.10 -12.99 1.02
N LEU A 680 -20.11 -12.44 1.74
CA LEU A 680 -19.35 -11.27 1.29
C LEU A 680 -18.54 -11.58 0.02
N SER A 681 -17.96 -12.77 -0.08
CA SER A 681 -17.23 -13.20 -1.29
C SER A 681 -18.15 -13.21 -2.52
N ILE A 682 -19.38 -13.72 -2.38
CA ILE A 682 -20.39 -13.69 -3.44
C ILE A 682 -20.74 -12.23 -3.80
N LEU A 683 -21.04 -11.40 -2.79
CA LEU A 683 -21.44 -10.01 -3.01
C LEU A 683 -20.35 -9.23 -3.73
N PHE A 684 -19.10 -9.32 -3.29
CA PHE A 684 -18.00 -8.57 -3.91
C PHE A 684 -17.71 -9.05 -5.34
N ALA A 685 -17.75 -10.37 -5.58
CA ALA A 685 -17.59 -10.91 -6.93
C ALA A 685 -18.71 -10.41 -7.87
N LEU A 686 -19.96 -10.40 -7.41
CA LEU A 686 -21.09 -9.88 -8.18
C LEU A 686 -20.94 -8.39 -8.50
N VAL A 687 -20.51 -7.57 -7.53
CA VAL A 687 -20.26 -6.14 -7.76
C VAL A 687 -19.25 -5.94 -8.88
N VAL A 688 -18.13 -6.67 -8.87
CA VAL A 688 -17.10 -6.55 -9.92
C VAL A 688 -17.62 -7.01 -11.27
N VAL A 689 -18.35 -8.12 -11.33
CA VAL A 689 -18.96 -8.59 -12.58
C VAL A 689 -19.92 -7.55 -13.14
N ILE A 690 -20.78 -6.96 -12.31
CA ILE A 690 -21.71 -5.89 -12.72
C ILE A 690 -20.95 -4.68 -13.26
N VAL A 691 -19.91 -4.22 -12.55
CA VAL A 691 -19.09 -3.08 -12.95
C VAL A 691 -18.36 -3.36 -14.26
N PHE A 692 -17.79 -4.55 -14.42
CA PHE A 692 -17.06 -4.95 -15.63
C PHE A 692 -17.99 -5.05 -16.84
N VAL A 693 -19.15 -5.71 -16.70
CA VAL A 693 -20.16 -5.82 -17.77
C VAL A 693 -20.69 -4.44 -18.16
N ALA A 694 -20.97 -3.56 -17.18
CA ALA A 694 -21.36 -2.18 -17.45
C ALA A 694 -20.24 -1.42 -18.20
N GLY A 695 -18.98 -1.64 -17.82
CA GLY A 695 -17.80 -1.09 -18.49
C GLY A 695 -17.68 -1.54 -19.94
N ILE A 696 -17.87 -2.83 -20.24
CA ILE A 696 -17.88 -3.34 -21.61
C ILE A 696 -18.99 -2.66 -22.42
N ALA A 697 -20.21 -2.60 -21.89
CA ALA A 697 -21.33 -1.98 -22.58
C ALA A 697 -21.06 -0.50 -22.93
N VAL A 698 -20.47 0.25 -21.99
CA VAL A 698 -20.10 1.66 -22.20
C VAL A 698 -18.95 1.79 -23.20
N ALA A 699 -17.93 0.94 -23.10
CA ALA A 699 -16.80 0.93 -24.02
C ALA A 699 -17.24 0.64 -25.46
N LEU A 700 -18.09 -0.38 -25.67
CA LEU A 700 -18.63 -0.72 -26.99
C LEU A 700 -19.46 0.42 -27.59
N ARG A 701 -20.29 1.08 -26.78
CA ARG A 701 -21.05 2.27 -27.21
C ARG A 701 -20.15 3.44 -27.59
N ALA A 702 -19.08 3.67 -26.83
CA ALA A 702 -18.09 4.71 -27.13
C ALA A 702 -17.34 4.43 -28.44
N ILE A 703 -16.97 3.17 -28.69
CA ILE A 703 -16.36 2.75 -29.97
C ILE A 703 -17.33 2.96 -31.14
N GLY A 704 -18.62 2.67 -30.93
CA GLY A 704 -19.68 2.91 -31.91
C GLY A 704 -20.10 4.38 -32.08
N GLY A 705 -19.45 5.34 -31.43
CA GLY A 705 -19.74 6.78 -31.53
C GLY A 705 -20.92 7.29 -30.70
N GLY A 706 -21.64 6.41 -29.99
CA GLY A 706 -22.82 6.74 -29.16
C GLY A 706 -22.53 6.88 -27.66
N GLY A 707 -21.27 7.10 -27.28
CA GLY A 707 -20.84 7.19 -25.88
C GLY A 707 -21.27 8.50 -25.21
N ARG A 708 -21.56 8.45 -23.90
CA ARG A 708 -21.72 9.67 -23.10
C ARG A 708 -20.41 10.48 -23.10
N PRO A 709 -20.46 11.82 -23.07
CA PRO A 709 -19.26 12.64 -22.89
C PRO A 709 -18.47 12.25 -21.63
N LEU A 710 -17.19 12.59 -21.61
CA LEU A 710 -16.37 12.51 -20.40
C LEU A 710 -16.84 13.56 -19.38
N THR A 711 -16.71 13.26 -18.09
CA THR A 711 -17.08 14.17 -17.01
C THR A 711 -15.91 15.01 -16.49
N GLU A 712 -14.93 15.27 -17.36
CA GLU A 712 -13.79 16.15 -17.03
C GLU A 712 -14.27 17.58 -16.82
N ASP A 713 -13.65 18.24 -15.84
CA ASP A 713 -13.91 19.65 -15.57
C ASP A 713 -13.24 20.54 -16.63
N ASP A 714 -13.82 21.72 -16.85
CA ASP A 714 -13.25 22.71 -17.76
C ASP A 714 -11.86 23.18 -17.27
N PRO A 715 -10.86 23.30 -18.17
CA PRO A 715 -9.53 23.75 -17.79
C PRO A 715 -9.52 25.15 -17.19
N VAL A 716 -8.96 25.28 -15.98
CA VAL A 716 -8.65 26.58 -15.36
C VAL A 716 -7.16 26.88 -15.58
N PRO A 717 -6.77 28.07 -16.08
CA PRO A 717 -5.36 28.41 -16.24
C PRO A 717 -4.62 28.40 -14.90
N SER A 718 -3.51 27.68 -14.81
CA SER A 718 -2.66 27.67 -13.61
C SER A 718 -1.98 29.02 -13.40
N ARG A 719 -1.76 29.38 -12.15
CA ARG A 719 -1.11 30.61 -11.67
C ARG A 719 0.07 30.29 -10.75
N ARG A 720 0.60 29.07 -10.82
CA ARG A 720 1.77 28.65 -10.03
C ARG A 720 2.79 27.94 -10.90
N PHE A 721 3.99 27.78 -10.39
CA PHE A 721 5.00 26.89 -10.94
C PHE A 721 5.52 25.95 -9.86
N ALA A 722 5.73 24.69 -10.22
CA ALA A 722 6.43 23.72 -9.39
C ALA A 722 7.23 22.76 -10.29
N PRO A 723 8.42 22.29 -9.87
CA PRO A 723 9.19 21.32 -10.65
C PRO A 723 8.48 19.98 -10.78
N ALA A 724 8.77 19.26 -11.86
CA ALA A 724 8.16 17.96 -12.15
C ALA A 724 8.80 16.81 -11.34
N GLY A 725 10.12 16.84 -11.15
CA GLY A 725 10.90 15.75 -10.52
C GLY A 725 11.49 16.12 -9.17
N LEU A 726 11.89 15.15 -8.33
CA LEU A 726 12.49 15.40 -7.01
C LEU A 726 13.65 16.39 -7.06
N ILE A 727 14.54 16.21 -8.05
CA ILE A 727 15.66 17.11 -8.33
C ILE A 727 15.23 18.02 -9.49
N PRO A 728 15.10 19.34 -9.26
CA PRO A 728 14.77 20.26 -10.33
C PRO A 728 15.95 20.40 -11.29
N THR A 729 15.64 20.43 -12.59
CA THR A 729 16.56 20.73 -13.68
C THR A 729 17.11 22.16 -13.58
N PRO A 730 18.21 22.49 -14.25
CA PRO A 730 18.74 23.85 -14.25
C PRO A 730 17.70 24.90 -14.69
N ALA A 731 16.90 24.60 -15.71
CA ALA A 731 15.82 25.47 -16.19
C ALA A 731 14.71 25.64 -15.13
N GLU A 732 14.29 24.56 -14.48
CA GLU A 732 13.30 24.64 -13.39
C GLU A 732 13.85 25.45 -12.20
N ARG A 733 15.13 25.33 -11.84
CA ARG A 733 15.74 26.12 -10.76
C ARG A 733 15.79 27.61 -11.06
N GLU A 734 16.03 27.99 -12.31
CA GLU A 734 15.96 29.38 -12.75
C GLU A 734 14.53 29.91 -12.60
N LEU A 735 13.55 29.16 -13.11
CA LEU A 735 12.15 29.55 -13.01
C LEU A 735 11.65 29.61 -11.55
N GLN A 736 12.09 28.70 -10.68
CA GLN A 736 11.81 28.76 -9.24
C GLN A 736 12.35 30.06 -8.61
N ARG A 737 13.54 30.52 -9.02
CA ARG A 737 14.11 31.78 -8.53
C ARG A 737 13.29 32.99 -8.97
N GLN A 738 12.82 33.01 -10.22
CA GLN A 738 11.94 34.06 -10.73
C GLN A 738 10.62 34.13 -9.94
N TRP A 739 9.98 32.98 -9.70
CA TRP A 739 8.77 32.89 -8.89
C TRP A 739 9.02 33.32 -7.43
N GLY A 740 10.14 32.91 -6.83
CA GLY A 740 10.51 33.32 -5.48
C GLY A 740 10.73 34.82 -5.33
N ALA A 741 11.39 35.46 -6.30
CA ALA A 741 11.60 36.90 -6.33
C ALA A 741 10.26 37.68 -6.42
N ARG A 742 9.33 37.20 -7.26
CA ARG A 742 7.98 37.79 -7.36
C ARG A 742 7.21 37.67 -6.04
N SER A 743 7.20 36.50 -5.41
CA SER A 743 6.52 36.31 -4.13
C SER A 743 7.07 37.23 -3.04
N ALA A 744 8.40 37.46 -3.03
CA ALA A 744 9.02 38.40 -2.12
C ALA A 744 8.62 39.86 -2.41
N ALA A 745 8.56 40.25 -3.68
CA ALA A 745 8.11 41.59 -4.11
C ALA A 745 6.65 41.86 -3.71
N GLY A 746 5.73 40.92 -4.01
CA GLY A 746 4.32 41.06 -3.62
C GLY A 746 4.10 41.06 -2.10
N ALA A 747 4.91 40.33 -1.34
CA ALA A 747 4.86 40.36 0.12
C ALA A 747 5.41 41.67 0.72
N ALA A 748 6.30 42.37 0.01
CA ALA A 748 6.79 43.69 0.39
C ALA A 748 5.74 44.77 0.08
N GLU A 749 5.08 44.69 -1.07
CA GLU A 749 3.97 45.59 -1.45
C GLU A 749 2.75 45.45 -0.53
N ALA A 750 2.43 44.25 -0.04
CA ALA A 750 1.32 44.05 0.90
C ALA A 750 1.61 44.51 2.35
N LYS A 751 2.86 44.88 2.65
CA LYS A 751 3.31 45.34 3.97
C LYS A 751 3.62 46.84 4.02
N GLY A 752 3.78 47.49 2.87
CA GLY A 752 3.85 48.95 2.74
C GLY A 752 2.46 49.53 2.55
#